data_AF-A0A7L3TBT1-F1
#
_entry.id   AF-A0A7L3TBT1-F1
#
_cell.length_a   1.000
_cell.length_b   1.000
_cell.length_c   1.000
_cell.angle_alpha   90.00
_cell.angle_beta   90.00
_cell.angle_gamma   90.00
#
_symmetry.space_group_name_H-M   'P 1'
#
loop_
_entity.id
_entity.type
_entity.pdbx_description
1 polymer ?
#
loop_
_entity_poly.entity_id
_entity_poly.type
_entity_poly.pdbx_seq_one_letter_code
_entity_poly.pdbx_strand_id
1 'polypeptide(L)'
;LCLSGAASPFLGNQNVLASSILSTVMENSASSSSGSSSPHSVFCSKYEIHTGSEKKDMSGAGKEHMENVLEEYSQKGRDVQKKLNETTELHEQQEINLRLIIADLQTKLMEVQLERDVLQDTRQKESQSQENVKIQLKSTIQELEAANQLQEEMLREADSQTEHLKKMVHSHEEVLLELRGILMDYEDSTGKKLCAHENITSLHIQNLSTAFADVLRDLDSEVSYLKEKVVLVEEELDSLKKDSQTQNQLLLQQHQHRYMFSIYLFLISEHEQEVAALPGKANSVRSNANNIQSQMEIIQEQTRNQNSVHAHQVSHLESTVSQLRSELREAKRMYEDKVKDLEKQLHLAHSEIAEAQTEQDLLSQGSGNLNDRIHQLLTELHKKEIELSLEKEQNKRFWDRNTDSSVAIDHLRRELDNKNMQLQRMENTVKEMRTECHRQMECQMAAIQEKNESVGRISSLTVQLESAKETLCKVKEDLAAKQIDLETAEKTASNLTARLQEKERALEVTSEEIKKLHSQLGSRIQELQHVKNEEDCLRNVQSERETLKLQLLEKERIVEIFQKQIDNMTQIVGQHSRTAGAMAVEKSQLIKDINDWKLKVEELKIAKDEKEARIREMEARLSELELEKVKLVNTCSERLHALNDMKLEKDQLMNELQAGRRELAGLAEGLEDLKRDYQDKIEEMEKTANRLKMQLKSAQAELEQTRTALKIMEGSDGHAMKVAVGMQKQITAKRGQIDALQIKIKFLEEAMTNAAKEKHYLREKNSKLSQELSYITAENTKIAGELDILRSQDKRQKEKIAKMETALDKASVQFAECQCIIQCQQQEAMRFRLQHTLDVK
;
A
#
# COMPACT_ATOMS: atom_id res chain seq x y z
N LEU A 1 -33.87 -12.16 16.02
CA LEU A 1 -34.14 -10.81 16.58
C LEU A 1 -33.10 -9.86 15.99
N CYS A 2 -33.60 -9.00 15.09
CA CYS A 2 -33.03 -7.87 14.34
C CYS A 2 -31.52 -7.58 14.35
N LEU A 3 -30.89 -7.78 13.19
CA LEU A 3 -29.83 -6.92 12.64
C LEU A 3 -30.50 -5.75 11.90
N SER A 4 -30.05 -4.52 12.18
CA SER A 4 -30.48 -3.30 11.47
C SER A 4 -29.34 -2.84 10.57
N GLY A 5 -29.50 -3.04 9.26
CA GLY A 5 -28.69 -2.42 8.22
C GLY A 5 -29.56 -1.41 7.48
N ALA A 6 -29.28 -0.13 7.66
CA ALA A 6 -29.90 0.95 6.90
C ALA A 6 -28.97 1.35 5.75
N ALA A 7 -29.36 0.98 4.53
CA ALA A 7 -28.91 1.64 3.31
C ALA A 7 -30.11 2.41 2.75
N SER A 8 -29.96 3.73 2.65
CA SER A 8 -30.94 4.61 1.99
C SER A 8 -30.61 4.69 0.49
N PRO A 9 -31.61 4.60 -0.41
CA PRO A 9 -31.47 4.88 -1.83
C PRO A 9 -32.00 6.28 -2.16
N PHE A 10 -31.28 7.09 -2.93
CA PHE A 10 -31.88 8.23 -3.64
C PHE A 10 -31.19 8.48 -4.98
N LEU A 11 -31.84 8.02 -6.05
CA LEU A 11 -31.73 8.53 -7.42
C LEU A 11 -33.09 9.13 -7.77
N GLY A 12 -33.10 10.35 -8.29
CA GLY A 12 -34.32 10.98 -8.83
C GLY A 12 -34.17 12.47 -9.18
N ASN A 13 -33.75 12.74 -10.43
CA ASN A 13 -34.16 13.80 -11.40
C ASN A 13 -34.73 15.15 -10.85
N GLN A 14 -34.45 16.35 -11.39
CA GLN A 14 -34.69 16.83 -12.77
C GLN A 14 -34.40 18.36 -12.88
N ASN A 15 -34.28 18.84 -14.12
CA ASN A 15 -34.35 20.23 -14.67
C ASN A 15 -33.04 21.06 -14.68
N VAL A 16 -32.37 21.27 -15.82
CA VAL A 16 -32.70 22.03 -17.07
C VAL A 16 -32.70 23.55 -16.86
N LEU A 17 -31.67 24.21 -17.43
CA LEU A 17 -31.61 25.50 -18.17
C LEU A 17 -30.12 25.91 -18.28
N ALA A 18 -29.49 25.78 -19.46
CA ALA A 18 -29.15 26.86 -20.43
C ALA A 18 -28.27 28.00 -19.82
N SER A 19 -27.16 28.47 -20.39
CA SER A 19 -26.70 28.54 -21.78
C SER A 19 -25.17 28.63 -21.85
N SER A 20 -24.58 28.00 -22.87
CA SER A 20 -23.18 28.08 -23.27
C SER A 20 -23.03 29.15 -24.37
N ILE A 21 -22.03 30.03 -24.29
CA ILE A 21 -21.65 30.92 -25.41
C ILE A 21 -20.40 30.33 -26.05
N LEU A 22 -20.62 29.73 -27.22
CA LEU A 22 -19.61 29.23 -28.14
C LEU A 22 -19.50 30.25 -29.28
N SER A 23 -18.35 30.89 -29.43
CA SER A 23 -18.08 31.82 -30.51
C SER A 23 -18.00 31.04 -31.83
N THR A 24 -18.85 31.41 -32.77
CA THR A 24 -19.03 30.74 -34.07
C THR A 24 -18.22 31.48 -35.13
N VAL A 25 -17.29 30.78 -35.77
CA VAL A 25 -16.64 31.19 -37.02
C VAL A 25 -17.61 30.93 -38.17
N MET A 26 -17.92 31.94 -38.98
CA MET A 26 -18.58 31.77 -40.28
C MET A 26 -17.68 32.33 -41.38
N GLU A 27 -17.12 31.41 -42.17
CA GLU A 27 -16.77 31.63 -43.56
C GLU A 27 -18.06 31.63 -44.40
N ASN A 28 -18.17 32.57 -45.35
CA ASN A 28 -19.01 32.40 -46.53
C ASN A 28 -18.36 33.18 -47.69
N SER A 29 -18.23 32.49 -48.82
CA SER A 29 -17.61 32.96 -50.05
C SER A 29 -18.66 33.09 -51.15
N ALA A 30 -18.30 33.92 -52.15
CA ALA A 30 -18.75 33.92 -53.55
C ALA A 30 -20.14 34.52 -53.83
N SER A 31 -20.41 35.26 -54.92
CA SER A 31 -19.67 35.73 -56.11
C SER A 31 -20.69 36.60 -56.91
N SER A 32 -20.40 37.51 -57.85
CA SER A 32 -19.65 37.31 -59.09
C SER A 32 -19.68 38.59 -59.95
N SER A 33 -18.52 38.91 -60.56
CA SER A 33 -18.31 39.46 -61.92
C SER A 33 -18.80 40.89 -62.24
N SER A 34 -18.18 41.73 -63.08
CA SER A 34 -17.23 41.55 -64.18
C SER A 34 -16.44 42.85 -64.40
N GLY A 35 -15.23 42.76 -64.95
CA GLY A 35 -14.39 43.91 -65.28
C GLY A 35 -14.77 44.63 -66.58
N SER A 36 -14.15 45.80 -66.80
CA SER A 36 -13.41 46.16 -68.03
C SER A 36 -13.11 47.67 -68.09
N SER A 37 -11.86 47.97 -68.47
CA SER A 37 -11.36 49.06 -69.32
C SER A 37 -11.92 50.50 -69.23
N SER A 38 -10.96 51.45 -69.11
CA SER A 38 -10.99 52.80 -69.69
C SER A 38 -11.46 52.78 -71.16
N PRO A 39 -12.14 53.81 -71.73
CA PRO A 39 -11.45 55.04 -72.13
C PRO A 39 -12.27 56.36 -72.11
N HIS A 40 -11.52 57.46 -72.05
CA HIS A 40 -11.68 58.78 -72.69
C HIS A 40 -13.05 59.42 -73.01
N SER A 41 -12.99 60.77 -72.89
CA SER A 41 -13.58 61.79 -73.79
C SER A 41 -15.03 62.21 -73.47
N VAL A 42 -15.48 63.47 -73.53
CA VAL A 42 -14.94 64.75 -74.02
C VAL A 42 -15.95 65.84 -73.63
N PHE A 43 -15.43 67.02 -73.25
CA PHE A 43 -15.90 68.40 -73.43
C PHE A 43 -17.35 68.89 -73.20
N CYS A 44 -17.32 70.16 -72.78
CA CYS A 44 -18.04 71.35 -73.29
C CYS A 44 -19.29 71.80 -72.52
N SER A 45 -19.22 73.02 -71.98
CA SER A 45 -19.72 74.22 -72.68
C SER A 45 -19.32 75.47 -71.88
N LYS A 46 -18.33 76.25 -72.33
CA LYS A 46 -18.48 77.46 -73.18
C LYS A 46 -19.38 78.54 -72.56
N TYR A 47 -18.80 79.69 -72.24
CA TYR A 47 -18.98 80.88 -73.08
C TYR A 47 -17.69 81.71 -73.14
N GLU A 48 -17.30 81.96 -74.38
CA GLU A 48 -16.22 82.76 -74.92
C GLU A 48 -16.93 83.65 -75.94
N ILE A 49 -16.83 84.98 -75.83
CA ILE A 49 -17.16 85.96 -76.87
C ILE A 49 -16.21 87.15 -76.58
N HIS A 50 -15.09 87.33 -77.31
CA HIS A 50 -14.98 88.10 -78.58
C HIS A 50 -15.43 89.57 -78.38
N THR A 51 -14.78 90.63 -78.83
CA THR A 51 -13.85 90.94 -79.94
C THR A 51 -13.61 92.45 -79.84
N GLY A 52 -12.48 92.98 -80.31
CA GLY A 52 -12.37 94.44 -80.45
C GLY A 52 -10.98 94.99 -80.69
N SER A 53 -10.32 94.56 -81.76
CA SER A 53 -9.25 95.33 -82.40
C SER A 53 -9.90 96.25 -83.44
N GLU A 54 -9.94 97.56 -83.20
CA GLU A 54 -10.04 98.59 -84.26
C GLU A 54 -9.64 99.95 -83.65
N LYS A 55 -8.44 100.44 -83.96
CA LYS A 55 -8.18 101.51 -84.93
C LYS A 55 -9.18 102.69 -84.86
N LYS A 56 -8.58 103.83 -84.46
CA LYS A 56 -8.70 105.14 -85.12
C LYS A 56 -9.86 106.06 -84.69
N ASP A 57 -9.43 107.20 -84.15
CA ASP A 57 -9.99 108.57 -84.21
C ASP A 57 -11.51 108.75 -84.34
N MET A 58 -12.11 109.41 -83.34
CA MET A 58 -12.79 110.73 -83.43
C MET A 58 -13.93 110.88 -82.38
N SER A 59 -13.70 111.81 -81.46
CA SER A 59 -14.62 112.70 -80.74
C SER A 59 -16.09 112.30 -80.45
N GLY A 60 -16.38 112.08 -79.15
CA GLY A 60 -17.13 113.02 -78.30
C GLY A 60 -18.66 113.16 -78.43
N ALA A 61 -19.41 112.54 -77.49
CA ALA A 61 -20.42 113.15 -76.59
C ALA A 61 -21.45 112.11 -76.07
N GLY A 62 -21.40 111.75 -74.77
CA GLY A 62 -22.32 110.77 -74.16
C GLY A 62 -22.00 110.40 -72.71
N LYS A 63 -21.70 111.38 -71.84
CA LYS A 63 -21.10 111.16 -70.51
C LYS A 63 -22.12 110.88 -69.39
N GLU A 64 -23.36 111.38 -69.48
CA GLU A 64 -24.28 111.46 -68.33
C GLU A 64 -25.10 110.17 -68.08
N HIS A 65 -25.44 109.41 -69.12
CA HIS A 65 -26.18 108.14 -68.95
C HIS A 65 -25.31 107.00 -68.40
N MET A 66 -24.01 107.06 -68.66
CA MET A 66 -23.04 106.07 -68.21
C MET A 66 -22.78 106.18 -66.70
N GLU A 67 -22.84 107.40 -66.15
CA GLU A 67 -22.49 107.70 -64.76
C GLU A 67 -23.52 107.14 -63.76
N ASN A 68 -24.83 107.29 -64.03
CA ASN A 68 -25.88 106.72 -63.17
C ASN A 68 -25.89 105.18 -63.14
N VAL A 69 -25.64 104.53 -64.28
CA VAL A 69 -25.52 103.06 -64.33
C VAL A 69 -24.27 102.61 -63.57
N LEU A 70 -23.14 103.31 -63.74
CA LEU A 70 -21.91 103.04 -62.99
C LEU A 70 -22.09 103.20 -61.47
N GLU A 71 -22.83 104.22 -61.01
CA GLU A 71 -23.10 104.47 -59.60
C GLU A 71 -23.95 103.35 -58.96
N GLU A 72 -25.00 102.88 -59.64
CA GLU A 72 -25.89 101.83 -59.15
C GLU A 72 -25.19 100.46 -59.10
N TYR A 73 -24.37 100.14 -60.11
CA TYR A 73 -23.51 98.94 -60.08
C TYR A 73 -22.41 99.05 -59.01
N SER A 74 -21.88 100.25 -58.75
CA SER A 74 -20.89 100.50 -57.69
C SER A 74 -21.49 100.31 -56.29
N GLN A 75 -22.71 100.81 -56.04
CA GLN A 75 -23.40 100.58 -54.77
C GLN A 75 -23.77 99.11 -54.59
N LYS A 76 -24.26 98.42 -55.62
CA LYS A 76 -24.56 96.99 -55.58
C LYS A 76 -23.30 96.15 -55.34
N GLY A 77 -22.17 96.56 -55.91
CA GLY A 77 -20.85 95.99 -55.64
C GLY A 77 -20.44 96.17 -54.18
N ARG A 78 -20.64 97.36 -53.60
CA ARG A 78 -20.38 97.62 -52.17
C ARG A 78 -21.25 96.77 -51.25
N ASP A 79 -22.54 96.63 -51.55
CA ASP A 79 -23.46 95.83 -50.73
C ASP A 79 -23.16 94.33 -50.81
N VAL A 80 -22.78 93.82 -51.99
CA VAL A 80 -22.32 92.42 -52.15
C VAL A 80 -20.99 92.20 -51.43
N GLN A 81 -20.05 93.14 -51.50
CA GLN A 81 -18.79 93.07 -50.77
C GLN A 81 -19.01 93.05 -49.25
N LYS A 82 -19.93 93.88 -48.75
CA LYS A 82 -20.28 93.90 -47.32
C LYS A 82 -20.91 92.58 -46.88
N LYS A 83 -21.86 92.04 -47.65
CA LYS A 83 -22.45 90.72 -47.36
C LYS A 83 -21.43 89.61 -47.41
N LEU A 84 -20.49 89.66 -48.37
CA LEU A 84 -19.40 88.68 -48.45
C LEU A 84 -18.53 88.73 -47.20
N ASN A 85 -18.11 89.93 -46.78
CA ASN A 85 -17.30 90.10 -45.57
C ASN A 85 -18.04 89.63 -44.30
N GLU A 86 -19.33 89.97 -44.15
CA GLU A 86 -20.15 89.48 -43.02
C GLU A 86 -20.29 87.95 -43.02
N THR A 87 -20.45 87.33 -44.20
CA THR A 87 -20.46 85.86 -44.31
C THR A 87 -19.11 85.23 -44.01
N THR A 88 -18.00 85.90 -44.37
CA THR A 88 -16.65 85.44 -44.05
C THR A 88 -16.37 85.52 -42.55
N GLU A 89 -16.71 86.63 -41.89
CA GLU A 89 -16.57 86.78 -40.43
C GLU A 89 -17.41 85.76 -39.67
N LEU A 90 -18.65 85.50 -40.11
CA LEU A 90 -19.52 84.49 -39.50
C LEU A 90 -18.94 83.08 -39.68
N HIS A 91 -18.38 82.78 -40.85
CA HIS A 91 -17.68 81.51 -41.09
C HIS A 91 -16.46 81.37 -40.18
N GLU A 92 -15.60 82.41 -40.07
CA GLU A 92 -14.42 82.38 -39.20
C GLU A 92 -14.81 82.19 -37.73
N GLN A 93 -15.88 82.85 -37.26
CA GLN A 93 -16.38 82.67 -35.91
C GLN A 93 -16.92 81.25 -35.67
N GLN A 94 -17.63 80.68 -36.65
CA GLN A 94 -18.07 79.28 -36.59
C GLN A 94 -16.89 78.31 -36.58
N GLU A 95 -15.85 78.59 -37.37
CA GLU A 95 -14.63 77.79 -37.42
C GLU A 95 -13.89 77.81 -36.09
N ILE A 96 -13.74 78.98 -35.45
CA ILE A 96 -13.15 79.12 -34.12
C ILE A 96 -13.95 78.34 -33.07
N ASN A 97 -15.29 78.48 -33.08
CA ASN A 97 -16.16 77.75 -32.16
C ASN A 97 -16.06 76.23 -32.35
N LEU A 98 -16.02 75.75 -33.59
CA LEU A 98 -15.83 74.32 -33.88
C LEU A 98 -14.46 73.82 -33.41
N ARG A 99 -13.38 74.59 -33.61
CA ARG A 99 -12.05 74.25 -33.10
C ARG A 99 -12.02 74.16 -31.57
N LEU A 100 -12.69 75.07 -30.86
CA LEU A 100 -12.81 75.03 -29.40
C LEU A 100 -13.59 73.80 -28.92
N ILE A 101 -14.70 73.46 -29.57
CA ILE A 101 -15.47 72.25 -29.27
C ILE A 101 -14.64 70.99 -29.53
N ILE A 102 -13.90 70.94 -30.64
CA ILE A 102 -13.00 69.81 -30.95
C ILE A 102 -11.92 69.68 -29.88
N ALA A 103 -11.31 70.79 -29.43
CA ALA A 103 -10.31 70.76 -28.38
C ALA A 103 -10.88 70.25 -27.04
N ASP A 104 -12.06 70.73 -26.62
CA ASP A 104 -12.76 70.24 -25.42
C ASP A 104 -13.09 68.74 -25.51
N LEU A 105 -13.58 68.28 -26.67
CA LEU A 105 -13.85 66.87 -26.91
C LEU A 105 -12.56 66.02 -26.91
N GLN A 106 -11.45 66.55 -27.43
CA GLN A 106 -10.15 65.87 -27.38
C GLN A 106 -9.64 65.75 -25.94
N THR A 107 -9.78 66.78 -25.11
CA THR A 107 -9.42 66.74 -23.69
C THR A 107 -10.28 65.72 -22.94
N LYS A 108 -11.60 65.74 -23.11
CA LYS A 108 -12.51 64.76 -22.50
C LYS A 108 -12.22 63.33 -22.94
N LEU A 109 -11.88 63.14 -24.22
CA LEU A 109 -11.48 61.83 -24.72
C LEU A 109 -10.20 61.34 -24.04
N MET A 110 -9.22 62.21 -23.85
CA MET A 110 -7.97 61.88 -23.15
C MET A 110 -8.21 61.56 -21.66
N GLU A 111 -9.08 62.32 -20.98
CA GLU A 111 -9.46 62.06 -19.58
C GLU A 111 -10.15 60.69 -19.44
N VAL A 112 -11.13 60.39 -20.30
CA VAL A 112 -11.82 59.09 -20.30
C VAL A 112 -10.86 57.93 -20.61
N GLN A 113 -9.89 58.14 -21.51
CA GLN A 113 -8.85 57.14 -21.79
C GLN A 113 -7.97 56.89 -20.55
N LEU A 114 -7.56 57.96 -19.86
CA LEU A 114 -6.77 57.86 -18.63
C LEU A 114 -7.55 57.14 -17.51
N GLU A 115 -8.81 57.50 -17.29
CA GLU A 115 -9.68 56.85 -16.30
C GLU A 115 -9.87 55.36 -16.60
N ARG A 116 -10.07 55.01 -17.87
CA ARG A 116 -10.16 53.61 -18.31
C ARG A 116 -8.87 52.85 -18.00
N ASP A 117 -7.71 53.45 -18.29
CA ASP A 117 -6.41 52.80 -18.09
C ASP A 117 -6.11 52.60 -16.60
N VAL A 118 -6.42 53.59 -15.75
CA VAL A 118 -6.34 53.45 -14.28
C VAL A 118 -7.28 52.36 -13.78
N LEU A 119 -8.52 52.33 -14.27
CA LEU A 119 -9.51 51.34 -13.87
C LEU A 119 -9.13 49.92 -14.33
N GLN A 120 -8.45 49.79 -15.46
CA GLN A 120 -7.89 48.51 -15.91
C GLN A 120 -6.74 48.05 -15.01
N ASP A 121 -5.82 48.95 -14.63
CA ASP A 121 -4.74 48.64 -13.69
C ASP A 121 -5.28 48.22 -12.31
N THR A 122 -6.28 48.93 -11.77
CA THR A 122 -6.91 48.54 -10.50
C THR A 122 -7.57 47.16 -10.58
N ARG A 123 -8.29 46.85 -11.68
CA ARG A 123 -8.91 45.54 -11.88
C ARG A 123 -7.86 44.43 -12.03
N GLN A 124 -6.74 44.71 -12.68
CA GLN A 124 -5.63 43.76 -12.80
C GLN A 124 -4.99 43.47 -11.44
N LYS A 125 -4.73 44.51 -10.64
CA LYS A 125 -4.19 44.36 -9.27
C LYS A 125 -5.15 43.60 -8.35
N GLU A 126 -6.44 43.87 -8.45
CA GLU A 126 -7.47 43.13 -7.71
C GLU A 126 -7.53 41.65 -8.13
N SER A 127 -7.47 41.36 -9.43
CA SER A 127 -7.41 39.97 -9.90
C SER A 127 -6.16 39.24 -9.41
N GLN A 128 -5.00 39.91 -9.40
CA GLN A 128 -3.76 39.35 -8.87
C GLN A 128 -3.83 39.11 -7.36
N SER A 129 -4.41 40.04 -6.59
CA SER A 129 -4.58 39.85 -5.15
C SER A 129 -5.54 38.71 -4.84
N GLN A 130 -6.63 38.55 -5.59
CA GLN A 130 -7.55 37.42 -5.46
C GLN A 130 -6.87 36.08 -5.78
N GLU A 131 -6.06 36.00 -6.85
CA GLU A 131 -5.33 34.76 -7.16
C GLU A 131 -4.29 34.44 -6.08
N ASN A 132 -3.61 35.43 -5.51
CA ASN A 132 -2.70 35.22 -4.39
C ASN A 132 -3.41 34.66 -3.15
N VAL A 133 -4.58 35.19 -2.80
CA VAL A 133 -5.40 34.67 -1.69
C VAL A 133 -5.85 33.24 -1.97
N LYS A 134 -6.24 32.93 -3.22
CA LYS A 134 -6.61 31.58 -3.63
C LYS A 134 -5.45 30.59 -3.54
N ILE A 135 -4.23 30.99 -3.91
CA ILE A 135 -3.02 30.18 -3.75
C ILE A 135 -2.73 29.94 -2.27
N GLN A 136 -2.82 30.98 -1.43
CA GLN A 136 -2.64 30.85 0.02
C GLN A 136 -3.67 29.90 0.64
N LEU A 137 -4.96 30.04 0.30
CA LEU A 137 -6.01 29.14 0.76
C LEU A 137 -5.78 27.69 0.31
N LYS A 138 -5.30 27.50 -0.92
CA LYS A 138 -4.95 26.16 -1.40
C LYS A 138 -3.79 25.54 -0.62
N SER A 139 -2.77 26.33 -0.29
CA SER A 139 -1.65 25.89 0.56
C SER A 139 -2.13 25.50 1.96
N THR A 140 -2.94 26.35 2.59
CA THR A 140 -3.44 26.06 3.94
C THR A 140 -4.36 24.85 3.98
N ILE A 141 -5.21 24.64 2.96
CA ILE A 141 -6.01 23.42 2.84
C ILE A 141 -5.11 22.18 2.73
N GLN A 142 -4.06 22.22 1.90
CA GLN A 142 -3.12 21.11 1.77
C GLN A 142 -2.36 20.82 3.08
N GLU A 143 -1.95 21.86 3.80
CA GLU A 143 -1.31 21.72 5.11
C GLU A 143 -2.27 21.12 6.15
N LEU A 144 -3.54 21.54 6.15
CA LEU A 144 -4.57 20.98 7.03
C LEU A 144 -4.91 19.52 6.66
N GLU A 145 -4.99 19.19 5.38
CA GLU A 145 -5.19 17.81 4.91
C GLU A 145 -4.03 16.90 5.34
N ALA A 146 -2.78 17.38 5.22
CA ALA A 146 -1.60 16.65 5.67
C ALA A 146 -1.58 16.46 7.20
N ALA A 147 -1.93 17.51 7.96
CA ALA A 147 -2.04 17.43 9.41
C ALA A 147 -3.14 16.45 9.85
N ASN A 148 -4.29 16.45 9.16
CA ASN A 148 -5.39 15.52 9.44
C ASN A 148 -5.00 14.07 9.12
N GLN A 149 -4.32 13.81 8.00
CA GLN A 149 -3.80 12.48 7.66
C GLN A 149 -2.82 11.97 8.73
N LEU A 150 -1.91 12.83 9.20
CA LEU A 150 -0.98 12.48 10.27
C LEU A 150 -1.71 12.16 11.58
N GLN A 151 -2.74 12.95 11.93
CA GLN A 151 -3.56 12.70 13.12
C GLN A 151 -4.33 11.37 13.00
N GLU A 152 -4.89 11.05 11.84
CA GLU A 152 -5.56 9.77 11.58
C GLU A 152 -4.59 8.58 11.67
N GLU A 153 -3.36 8.73 11.18
CA GLU A 153 -2.32 7.71 11.30
C GLU A 153 -1.90 7.50 12.76
N MET A 154 -1.71 8.58 13.52
CA MET A 154 -1.42 8.49 14.97
C MET A 154 -2.56 7.83 15.75
N LEU A 155 -3.82 8.14 15.41
CA LEU A 155 -4.98 7.49 16.03
C LEU A 155 -5.02 5.99 15.68
N ARG A 156 -4.77 5.64 14.42
CA ARG A 156 -4.73 4.23 13.99
C ARG A 156 -3.62 3.44 14.70
N GLU A 157 -2.46 4.04 14.88
CA GLU A 157 -1.36 3.45 15.64
C GLU A 157 -1.72 3.28 17.12
N ALA A 158 -2.33 4.29 17.75
CA ALA A 158 -2.82 4.20 19.12
C ALA A 158 -3.90 3.12 19.31
N ASP A 159 -4.82 2.99 18.34
CA ASP A 159 -5.83 1.94 18.32
C ASP A 159 -5.19 0.55 18.17
N SER A 160 -4.21 0.41 17.26
CA SER A 160 -3.43 -0.82 17.10
C SER A 160 -2.73 -1.24 18.39
N GLN A 161 -2.08 -0.29 19.08
CA GLN A 161 -1.43 -0.53 20.37
C GLN A 161 -2.44 -0.90 21.46
N THR A 162 -3.60 -0.24 21.49
CA THR A 162 -4.68 -0.56 22.44
C THR A 162 -5.23 -1.97 22.21
N GLU A 163 -5.45 -2.36 20.96
CA GLU A 163 -5.90 -3.72 20.61
C GLU A 163 -4.83 -4.78 20.92
N HIS A 164 -3.54 -4.47 20.73
CA HIS A 164 -2.47 -5.35 21.16
C HIS A 164 -2.45 -5.54 22.68
N LEU A 165 -2.59 -4.46 23.46
CA LEU A 165 -2.67 -4.53 24.91
C LEU A 165 -3.91 -5.30 25.38
N LYS A 166 -5.07 -5.12 24.75
CA LYS A 166 -6.28 -5.93 25.05
C LYS A 166 -6.04 -7.42 24.81
N LYS A 167 -5.41 -7.79 23.69
CA LYS A 167 -5.07 -9.19 23.40
C LYS A 167 -4.14 -9.77 24.45
N MET A 168 -3.12 -9.02 24.88
CA MET A 168 -2.23 -9.45 25.95
C MET A 168 -2.97 -9.61 27.28
N VAL A 169 -3.80 -8.65 27.68
CA VAL A 169 -4.59 -8.78 28.92
C VAL A 169 -5.51 -10.01 28.86
N HIS A 170 -6.14 -10.25 27.71
CA HIS A 170 -6.99 -11.42 27.52
C HIS A 170 -6.20 -12.74 27.62
N SER A 171 -5.01 -12.84 27.01
CA SER A 171 -4.18 -14.05 27.15
C SER A 171 -3.70 -14.26 28.59
N HIS A 172 -3.39 -13.19 29.33
CA HIS A 172 -3.06 -13.33 30.75
C HIS A 172 -4.27 -13.81 31.56
N GLU A 173 -5.48 -13.32 31.26
CA GLU A 173 -6.71 -13.79 31.90
C GLU A 173 -7.01 -15.26 31.58
N GLU A 174 -6.82 -15.71 30.34
CA GLU A 174 -6.93 -17.13 29.95
C GLU A 174 -5.99 -18.00 30.78
N VAL A 175 -4.72 -17.62 30.92
CA VAL A 175 -3.74 -18.36 31.74
C VAL A 175 -4.15 -18.35 33.21
N LEU A 176 -4.66 -17.24 33.74
CA LEU A 176 -5.15 -17.19 35.11
C LEU A 176 -6.36 -18.11 35.32
N LEU A 177 -7.26 -18.22 34.34
CA LEU A 177 -8.38 -19.16 34.38
C LEU A 177 -7.91 -20.61 34.36
N GLU A 178 -6.93 -20.95 33.50
CA GLU A 178 -6.34 -22.29 33.48
C GLU A 178 -5.68 -22.64 34.82
N LEU A 179 -4.91 -21.72 35.39
CA LEU A 179 -4.28 -21.89 36.70
C LEU A 179 -5.32 -22.08 37.83
N ARG A 180 -6.41 -21.31 37.81
CA ARG A 180 -7.54 -21.53 38.74
C ARG A 180 -8.21 -22.88 38.52
N GLY A 181 -8.34 -23.32 37.26
CA GLY A 181 -8.87 -24.64 36.91
C GLY A 181 -8.05 -25.76 37.52
N ILE A 182 -6.72 -25.71 37.38
CA ILE A 182 -5.81 -26.71 37.98
C ILE A 182 -5.95 -26.78 39.50
N LEU A 183 -6.06 -25.63 40.18
CA LEU A 183 -6.28 -25.61 41.63
C LEU A 183 -7.64 -26.20 42.02
N MET A 184 -8.68 -25.96 41.21
CA MET A 184 -10.01 -26.53 41.42
C MET A 184 -10.00 -28.04 41.24
N ASP A 185 -9.38 -28.55 40.18
CA ASP A 185 -9.22 -30.00 39.94
C ASP A 185 -8.46 -30.68 41.07
N TYR A 186 -7.45 -30.01 41.66
CA TYR A 186 -6.72 -30.52 42.82
C TYR A 186 -7.59 -30.53 44.10
N GLU A 187 -8.33 -29.45 44.36
CA GLU A 187 -9.27 -29.37 45.49
C GLU A 187 -10.37 -30.45 45.38
N ASP A 188 -10.88 -30.69 44.17
CA ASP A 188 -11.90 -31.71 43.88
C ASP A 188 -11.35 -33.15 44.02
N SER A 189 -10.13 -33.41 43.56
CA SER A 189 -9.52 -34.75 43.62
C SER A 189 -9.04 -35.13 45.03
N THR A 190 -8.58 -34.17 45.83
CA THR A 190 -8.10 -34.42 47.20
C THR A 190 -9.15 -34.19 48.28
N GLY A 191 -10.21 -33.45 47.99
CA GLY A 191 -11.24 -33.03 48.94
C GLY A 191 -10.75 -32.04 50.01
N LYS A 192 -9.52 -31.54 49.88
CA LYS A 192 -8.90 -30.58 50.80
C LYS A 192 -9.12 -29.15 50.30
N LYS A 193 -9.69 -28.30 51.15
CA LYS A 193 -9.88 -26.90 50.77
C LYS A 193 -8.56 -26.12 50.75
N LEU A 194 -8.25 -25.49 49.63
CA LEU A 194 -6.99 -24.75 49.43
C LEU A 194 -7.02 -23.33 50.00
N CYS A 195 -8.20 -22.72 50.09
CA CYS A 195 -8.38 -21.38 50.67
C CYS A 195 -9.60 -21.35 51.60
N ALA A 196 -9.39 -20.88 52.84
CA ALA A 196 -10.44 -20.86 53.85
C ALA A 196 -11.44 -19.69 53.67
N HIS A 197 -11.07 -18.62 52.97
CA HIS A 197 -11.82 -17.35 52.94
C HIS A 197 -12.21 -16.84 51.54
N GLU A 198 -11.63 -17.39 50.45
CA GLU A 198 -11.93 -16.99 49.07
C GLU A 198 -12.21 -18.22 48.20
N ASN A 199 -13.17 -18.11 47.27
CA ASN A 199 -13.41 -19.12 46.25
C ASN A 199 -12.26 -19.13 45.23
N ILE A 200 -11.83 -20.31 44.77
CA ILE A 200 -10.74 -20.47 43.79
C ILE A 200 -11.00 -19.67 42.50
N THR A 201 -12.27 -19.57 42.09
CA THR A 201 -12.71 -18.79 40.92
C THR A 201 -12.44 -17.29 41.03
N SER A 202 -12.32 -16.75 42.24
CA SER A 202 -12.09 -15.31 42.50
C SER A 202 -10.75 -15.00 43.20
N LEU A 203 -9.94 -16.03 43.48
CA LEU A 203 -8.67 -15.91 44.20
C LEU A 203 -7.72 -14.87 43.57
N HIS A 204 -7.25 -13.87 44.30
CA HIS A 204 -6.38 -12.86 43.67
C HIS A 204 -5.04 -13.45 43.15
N ILE A 205 -4.42 -12.85 42.12
CA ILE A 205 -3.17 -13.34 41.50
C ILE A 205 -2.02 -13.53 42.50
N GLN A 206 -1.95 -12.68 43.51
CA GLN A 206 -0.95 -12.78 44.57
C GLN A 206 -1.17 -14.02 45.45
N ASN A 207 -2.42 -14.43 45.64
CA ASN A 207 -2.80 -15.59 46.45
C ASN A 207 -2.69 -16.91 45.66
N LEU A 208 -2.78 -16.86 44.32
CA LEU A 208 -2.57 -18.02 43.44
C LEU A 208 -1.20 -18.65 43.64
N SER A 209 -0.14 -17.83 43.72
CA SER A 209 1.23 -18.34 43.94
C SER A 209 1.36 -19.08 45.27
N THR A 210 0.69 -18.61 46.31
CA THR A 210 0.70 -19.25 47.63
C THR A 210 -0.07 -20.57 47.60
N ALA A 211 -1.25 -20.59 46.97
CA ALA A 211 -2.04 -21.81 46.83
C ALA A 211 -1.29 -22.91 46.07
N PHE A 212 -0.62 -22.57 44.96
CA PHE A 212 0.23 -23.54 44.24
C PHE A 212 1.42 -24.02 45.07
N ALA A 213 2.06 -23.15 45.84
CA ALA A 213 3.17 -23.55 46.71
C ALA A 213 2.72 -24.53 47.80
N ASP A 214 1.49 -24.40 48.30
CA ASP A 214 0.90 -25.33 49.25
C ASP A 214 0.53 -26.67 48.58
N VAL A 215 -0.08 -26.65 47.39
CA VAL A 215 -0.35 -27.86 46.58
C VAL A 215 0.93 -28.66 46.30
N LEU A 216 1.99 -27.97 45.87
CA LEU A 216 3.27 -28.62 45.58
C LEU A 216 3.91 -29.24 46.82
N ARG A 217 3.77 -28.59 47.98
CA ARG A 217 4.27 -29.11 49.26
C ARG A 217 3.49 -30.35 49.70
N ASP A 218 2.16 -30.33 49.52
CA ASP A 218 1.30 -31.47 49.82
C ASP A 218 1.65 -32.67 48.92
N LEU A 219 1.81 -32.45 47.60
CA LEU A 219 2.24 -33.49 46.66
C LEU A 219 3.63 -34.05 46.99
N ASP A 220 4.59 -33.20 47.35
CA ASP A 220 5.94 -33.63 47.75
C ASP A 220 5.91 -34.51 49.03
N SER A 221 5.01 -34.18 49.96
CA SER A 221 4.79 -35.00 51.16
C SER A 221 4.15 -36.36 50.85
N GLU A 222 3.21 -36.41 49.90
CA GLU A 222 2.56 -37.64 49.46
C GLU A 222 3.52 -38.55 48.68
N VAL A 223 4.33 -37.98 47.80
CA VAL A 223 5.40 -38.70 47.09
C VAL A 223 6.41 -39.28 48.10
N SER A 224 6.81 -38.51 49.11
CA SER A 224 7.71 -38.99 50.16
C SER A 224 7.12 -40.17 50.94
N TYR A 225 5.84 -40.08 51.30
CA TYR A 225 5.10 -41.16 51.97
C TYR A 225 4.96 -42.42 51.11
N LEU A 226 4.60 -42.28 49.83
CA LEU A 226 4.48 -43.41 48.91
C LEU A 226 5.84 -44.08 48.68
N LYS A 227 6.92 -43.29 48.60
CA LYS A 227 8.28 -43.82 48.46
C LYS A 227 8.68 -44.65 49.67
N GLU A 228 8.35 -44.22 50.89
CA GLU A 228 8.57 -45.01 52.10
C GLU A 228 7.77 -46.33 52.08
N LYS A 229 6.50 -46.29 51.65
CA LYS A 229 5.69 -47.50 51.48
C LYS A 229 6.25 -48.47 50.44
N VAL A 230 6.74 -47.97 49.31
CA VAL A 230 7.34 -48.81 48.28
C VAL A 230 8.56 -49.53 48.84
N VAL A 231 9.42 -48.84 49.60
CA VAL A 231 10.57 -49.46 50.27
C VAL A 231 10.12 -50.59 51.21
N LEU A 232 9.08 -50.38 52.03
CA LEU A 232 8.55 -51.43 52.91
C LEU A 232 8.03 -52.64 52.12
N VAL A 233 7.32 -52.42 51.01
CA VAL A 233 6.81 -53.51 50.15
C VAL A 233 7.96 -54.24 49.44
N GLU A 234 9.00 -53.54 49.02
CA GLU A 234 10.22 -54.14 48.45
C GLU A 234 10.92 -55.03 49.48
N GLU A 235 11.03 -54.58 50.73
CA GLU A 235 11.59 -55.38 51.84
C GLU A 235 10.75 -56.64 52.12
N GLU A 236 9.42 -56.53 52.15
CA GLU A 236 8.50 -57.68 52.31
C GLU A 236 8.62 -58.69 51.15
N LEU A 237 8.76 -58.19 49.91
CA LEU A 237 8.93 -59.05 48.74
C LEU A 237 10.26 -59.82 48.80
N ASP A 238 11.33 -59.15 49.24
CA ASP A 238 12.65 -59.77 49.41
C ASP A 238 12.65 -60.81 50.54
N SER A 239 11.92 -60.58 51.64
CA SER A 239 11.75 -61.60 52.67
C SER A 239 10.98 -62.82 52.15
N LEU A 240 9.87 -62.59 51.43
CA LEU A 240 9.06 -63.68 50.87
C LEU A 240 9.84 -64.51 49.83
N LYS A 241 10.70 -63.86 49.05
CA LYS A 241 11.59 -64.51 48.10
C LYS A 241 12.61 -65.43 48.79
N LYS A 242 13.21 -64.97 49.89
CA LYS A 242 14.14 -65.80 50.71
C LYS A 242 13.42 -67.00 51.34
N ASP A 243 12.21 -66.80 51.83
CA ASP A 243 11.41 -67.87 52.43
C ASP A 243 11.02 -68.94 51.38
N SER A 244 10.55 -68.52 50.21
CA SER A 244 10.25 -69.42 49.09
C SER A 244 11.48 -70.21 48.64
N GLN A 245 12.65 -69.56 48.55
CA GLN A 245 13.90 -70.22 48.19
C GLN A 245 14.31 -71.29 49.22
N THR A 246 14.14 -70.99 50.50
CA THR A 246 14.41 -71.93 51.60
C THR A 246 13.46 -73.13 51.57
N GLN A 247 12.17 -72.89 51.31
CA GLN A 247 11.16 -73.94 51.20
C GLN A 247 11.44 -74.91 50.03
N ASN A 248 11.81 -74.37 48.86
CA ASN A 248 12.21 -75.18 47.70
C ASN A 248 13.43 -76.06 48.02
N GLN A 249 14.40 -75.53 48.76
CA GLN A 249 15.60 -76.26 49.15
C GLN A 249 15.30 -77.42 50.12
N LEU A 250 14.37 -77.22 51.06
CA LEU A 250 13.87 -78.27 51.95
C LEU A 250 13.11 -79.35 51.17
N LEU A 251 12.25 -78.96 50.23
CA LEU A 251 11.47 -79.89 49.42
C LEU A 251 12.39 -80.79 48.58
N LEU A 252 13.46 -80.22 48.03
CA LEU A 252 14.46 -80.96 47.25
C LEU A 252 15.18 -82.02 48.09
N GLN A 253 15.58 -81.69 49.32
CA GLN A 253 16.16 -82.68 50.25
C GLN A 253 15.18 -83.80 50.60
N GLN A 254 13.90 -83.47 50.82
CA GLN A 254 12.87 -84.48 51.09
C GLN A 254 12.69 -85.44 49.92
N HIS A 255 12.66 -84.94 48.69
CA HIS A 255 12.57 -85.76 47.48
C HIS A 255 13.79 -86.68 47.33
N GLN A 256 15.00 -86.20 47.61
CA GLN A 256 16.23 -87.00 47.57
C GLN A 256 16.18 -88.16 48.58
N HIS A 257 15.72 -87.92 49.81
CA HIS A 257 15.54 -88.98 50.80
C HIS A 257 14.47 -90.00 50.41
N ARG A 258 13.35 -89.56 49.81
CA ARG A 258 12.27 -90.45 49.34
C ARG A 258 12.73 -91.37 48.21
N TYR A 259 13.52 -90.84 47.27
CA TYR A 259 14.06 -91.62 46.15
C TYR A 259 15.03 -92.71 46.64
N MET A 260 15.89 -92.37 47.59
CA MET A 260 16.88 -93.32 48.14
C MET A 260 16.22 -94.46 48.92
N PHE A 261 15.17 -94.16 49.71
CA PHE A 261 14.41 -95.16 50.45
C PHE A 261 13.65 -96.14 49.55
N SER A 262 13.09 -95.67 48.42
CA SER A 262 12.30 -96.51 47.50
C SER A 262 13.14 -97.55 46.75
N ILE A 263 14.37 -97.21 46.36
CA ILE A 263 15.26 -98.12 45.63
C ILE A 263 15.75 -99.25 46.54
N TYR A 264 16.00 -98.95 47.82
CA TYR A 264 16.46 -99.94 48.79
C TYR A 264 15.42 -101.03 49.09
N LEU A 265 14.13 -100.69 49.03
CA LEU A 265 13.02 -101.61 49.32
C LEU A 265 12.68 -102.51 48.13
N PHE A 266 12.81 -102.01 46.90
CA PHE A 266 12.49 -102.75 45.67
C PHE A 266 13.47 -103.91 45.41
N LEU A 267 14.76 -103.74 45.73
CA LEU A 267 15.77 -104.78 45.52
C LEU A 267 15.63 -106.01 46.44
N ILE A 268 14.98 -105.86 47.60
CA ILE A 268 14.80 -106.96 48.57
C ILE A 268 13.60 -107.84 48.16
N SER A 269 12.54 -107.27 47.59
CA SER A 269 11.33 -108.04 47.27
C SER A 269 11.45 -108.89 46.00
N GLU A 270 12.25 -108.49 45.00
CA GLU A 270 12.41 -109.27 43.77
C GLU A 270 13.20 -110.56 43.97
N HIS A 271 14.19 -110.58 44.88
CA HIS A 271 15.00 -111.78 45.11
C HIS A 271 14.28 -112.87 45.91
N GLU A 272 13.23 -112.51 46.67
CA GLU A 272 12.46 -113.43 47.49
C GLU A 272 11.29 -114.09 46.72
N GLN A 273 10.84 -113.45 45.64
CA GLN A 273 9.67 -113.88 44.86
C GLN A 273 10.01 -114.83 43.70
N GLU A 274 11.28 -114.93 43.30
CA GLU A 274 11.74 -115.77 42.18
C GLU A 274 12.17 -117.20 42.60
N VAL A 275 12.29 -117.48 43.91
CA VAL A 275 12.72 -118.79 44.43
C VAL A 275 11.55 -119.74 44.77
N ALA A 276 10.29 -119.26 44.79
CA ALA A 276 9.19 -119.95 45.47
C ALA A 276 8.14 -120.69 44.60
N ALA A 277 8.19 -120.68 43.26
CA ALA A 277 7.00 -121.13 42.50
C ALA A 277 7.22 -121.90 41.17
N LEU A 278 8.34 -122.61 41.03
CA LEU A 278 8.54 -123.68 40.05
C LEU A 278 9.08 -124.89 40.84
N PRO A 279 8.47 -126.09 40.93
CA PRO A 279 7.32 -126.66 40.21
C PRO A 279 6.43 -127.61 41.07
N GLY A 280 5.13 -127.77 40.75
CA GLY A 280 4.39 -128.90 41.33
C GLY A 280 2.87 -128.89 41.23
N LYS A 281 2.34 -129.36 40.09
CA LYS A 281 1.26 -130.39 40.04
C LYS A 281 0.71 -130.59 38.62
N ALA A 282 1.59 -131.00 37.72
CA ALA A 282 1.20 -131.56 36.43
C ALA A 282 0.79 -133.05 36.57
N ASN A 283 -0.31 -133.37 37.28
CA ASN A 283 -0.97 -134.70 37.18
C ASN A 283 -2.46 -134.77 37.64
N SER A 284 -3.18 -133.65 37.67
CA SER A 284 -4.67 -133.62 37.62
C SER A 284 -5.20 -133.41 36.19
N VAL A 285 -4.30 -133.34 35.21
CA VAL A 285 -4.51 -132.78 33.87
C VAL A 285 -5.28 -133.72 32.92
N ARG A 286 -5.55 -134.97 33.31
CA ARG A 286 -6.21 -135.93 32.41
C ARG A 286 -7.74 -136.04 32.57
N SER A 287 -8.31 -135.59 33.69
CA SER A 287 -9.77 -135.62 33.93
C SER A 287 -10.45 -134.27 33.65
N ASN A 288 -9.73 -133.15 33.87
CA ASN A 288 -10.24 -131.81 33.57
C ASN A 288 -10.22 -131.45 32.08
N ALA A 289 -9.50 -132.16 31.22
CA ALA A 289 -9.34 -131.84 29.81
C ALA A 289 -10.68 -131.85 29.02
N ASN A 290 -11.61 -132.76 29.34
CA ASN A 290 -12.86 -132.88 28.59
C ASN A 290 -13.94 -131.87 29.04
N ASN A 291 -13.89 -131.38 30.28
CA ASN A 291 -14.76 -130.28 30.76
C ASN A 291 -14.19 -128.90 30.34
N ILE A 292 -12.86 -128.76 30.37
CA ILE A 292 -12.16 -127.61 29.80
C ILE A 292 -12.43 -127.51 28.30
N GLN A 293 -12.52 -128.59 27.52
CA GLN A 293 -12.77 -128.49 26.09
C GLN A 293 -14.14 -127.87 25.74
N SER A 294 -15.20 -128.22 26.47
CA SER A 294 -16.53 -127.60 26.29
C SER A 294 -16.58 -126.16 26.80
N GLN A 295 -15.92 -125.84 27.91
CA GLN A 295 -15.78 -124.44 28.36
C GLN A 295 -14.85 -123.62 27.46
N MET A 296 -13.85 -124.23 26.83
CA MET A 296 -12.89 -123.59 25.94
C MET A 296 -13.48 -123.28 24.58
N GLU A 297 -14.47 -124.04 24.09
CA GLU A 297 -15.27 -123.63 22.91
C GLU A 297 -16.11 -122.38 23.21
N ILE A 298 -16.78 -122.31 24.37
CA ILE A 298 -17.57 -121.13 24.76
C ILE A 298 -16.67 -119.92 25.02
N ILE A 299 -15.55 -120.09 25.72
CA ILE A 299 -14.56 -119.03 25.95
C ILE A 299 -13.85 -118.67 24.63
N GLN A 300 -13.58 -119.60 23.72
CA GLN A 300 -13.03 -119.27 22.39
C GLN A 300 -14.01 -118.46 21.57
N GLU A 301 -15.30 -118.79 21.58
CA GLU A 301 -16.32 -118.04 20.84
C GLU A 301 -16.51 -116.64 21.44
N GLN A 302 -16.52 -116.53 22.78
CA GLN A 302 -16.61 -115.25 23.49
C GLN A 302 -15.33 -114.40 23.33
N THR A 303 -14.15 -115.03 23.32
CA THR A 303 -12.85 -114.38 23.05
C THR A 303 -12.73 -114.00 21.59
N ARG A 304 -13.25 -114.80 20.64
CA ARG A 304 -13.34 -114.42 19.22
C ARG A 304 -14.25 -113.23 19.03
N ASN A 305 -15.40 -113.20 19.69
CA ASN A 305 -16.32 -112.07 19.63
C ASN A 305 -15.69 -110.80 20.26
N GLN A 306 -15.07 -110.90 21.44
CA GLN A 306 -14.34 -109.79 22.04
C GLN A 306 -13.12 -109.35 21.20
N ASN A 307 -12.35 -110.28 20.65
CA ASN A 307 -11.24 -109.96 19.75
C ASN A 307 -11.73 -109.34 18.44
N SER A 308 -12.92 -109.72 17.95
CA SER A 308 -13.52 -109.06 16.78
C SER A 308 -13.90 -107.61 17.10
N VAL A 309 -14.46 -107.35 18.29
CA VAL A 309 -14.81 -106.00 18.75
C VAL A 309 -13.55 -105.17 18.99
N HIS A 310 -12.52 -105.74 19.62
CA HIS A 310 -11.23 -105.07 19.80
C HIS A 310 -10.52 -104.85 18.46
N ALA A 311 -10.59 -105.78 17.50
CA ALA A 311 -10.05 -105.59 16.16
C ALA A 311 -10.80 -104.50 15.39
N HIS A 312 -12.12 -104.39 15.54
CA HIS A 312 -12.90 -103.28 14.97
C HIS A 312 -12.56 -101.94 15.64
N GLN A 313 -12.36 -101.92 16.97
CA GLN A 313 -11.92 -100.72 17.70
C GLN A 313 -10.49 -100.29 17.31
N VAL A 314 -9.57 -101.24 17.21
CA VAL A 314 -8.19 -100.98 16.76
C VAL A 314 -8.19 -100.49 15.32
N SER A 315 -8.96 -101.11 14.43
CA SER A 315 -9.10 -100.65 13.04
C SER A 315 -9.71 -99.24 12.94
N HIS A 316 -10.70 -98.92 13.78
CA HIS A 316 -11.25 -97.57 13.88
C HIS A 316 -10.21 -96.57 14.42
N LEU A 317 -9.43 -96.94 15.44
CA LEU A 317 -8.37 -96.10 15.99
C LEU A 317 -7.23 -95.88 14.98
N GLU A 318 -6.85 -96.91 14.24
CA GLU A 318 -5.85 -96.83 13.17
C GLU A 318 -6.33 -95.94 12.02
N SER A 319 -7.62 -96.03 11.65
CA SER A 319 -8.24 -95.17 10.65
C SER A 319 -8.25 -93.71 11.11
N THR A 320 -8.65 -93.44 12.36
CA THR A 320 -8.64 -92.07 12.93
C THR A 320 -7.23 -91.51 13.09
N VAL A 321 -6.24 -92.31 13.50
CA VAL A 321 -4.83 -91.89 13.52
C VAL A 321 -4.32 -91.60 12.11
N SER A 322 -4.70 -92.40 11.12
CA SER A 322 -4.31 -92.17 9.72
C SER A 322 -4.94 -90.89 9.16
N GLN A 323 -6.19 -90.62 9.50
CA GLN A 323 -6.89 -89.38 9.19
C GLN A 323 -6.21 -88.17 9.82
N LEU A 324 -5.94 -88.19 11.14
CA LEU A 324 -5.23 -87.12 11.85
C LEU A 324 -3.82 -86.89 11.32
N ARG A 325 -3.09 -87.94 10.92
CA ARG A 325 -1.79 -87.81 10.26
C ARG A 325 -1.88 -87.18 8.87
N SER A 326 -2.99 -87.42 8.15
CA SER A 326 -3.25 -86.76 6.88
C SER A 326 -3.54 -85.28 7.07
N GLU A 327 -4.42 -84.95 8.01
CA GLU A 327 -4.77 -83.57 8.37
C GLU A 327 -3.55 -82.79 8.87
N LEU A 328 -2.70 -83.40 9.70
CA LEU A 328 -1.45 -82.78 10.15
C LEU A 328 -0.49 -82.51 8.97
N ARG A 329 -0.40 -83.44 8.01
CA ARG A 329 0.42 -83.24 6.79
C ARG A 329 -0.14 -82.14 5.90
N GLU A 330 -1.45 -82.00 5.83
CA GLU A 330 -2.11 -80.96 5.04
C GLU A 330 -1.99 -79.59 5.70
N ALA A 331 -2.17 -79.50 7.02
CA ALA A 331 -1.90 -78.30 7.80
C ALA A 331 -0.44 -77.85 7.66
N LYS A 332 0.52 -78.79 7.71
CA LYS A 332 1.94 -78.47 7.50
C LYS A 332 2.21 -77.90 6.10
N ARG A 333 1.64 -78.49 5.04
CA ARG A 333 1.73 -77.94 3.68
C ARG A 333 1.14 -76.54 3.58
N MET A 334 -0.02 -76.30 4.17
CA MET A 334 -0.66 -74.98 4.19
C MET A 334 0.20 -73.92 4.88
N TYR A 335 0.85 -74.25 6.00
CA TYR A 335 1.78 -73.33 6.66
C TYR A 335 3.05 -73.08 5.83
N GLU A 336 3.62 -74.11 5.20
CA GLU A 336 4.78 -73.95 4.31
C GLU A 336 4.46 -73.05 3.12
N ASP A 337 3.28 -73.19 2.50
CA ASP A 337 2.85 -72.31 1.40
C ASP A 337 2.59 -70.88 1.89
N LYS A 338 2.03 -70.72 3.10
CA LYS A 338 1.84 -69.38 3.71
C LYS A 338 3.17 -68.69 3.99
N VAL A 339 4.18 -69.42 4.46
CA VAL A 339 5.54 -68.90 4.66
C VAL A 339 6.15 -68.43 3.34
N LYS A 340 6.06 -69.24 2.27
CA LYS A 340 6.55 -68.85 0.93
C LYS A 340 5.88 -67.58 0.40
N ASP A 341 4.58 -67.42 0.62
CA ASP A 341 3.87 -66.20 0.21
C ASP A 341 4.31 -64.97 1.02
N LEU A 342 4.56 -65.13 2.32
CA LEU A 342 5.11 -64.05 3.15
C LEU A 342 6.54 -63.68 2.74
N GLU A 343 7.37 -64.67 2.37
CA GLU A 343 8.72 -64.42 1.83
C GLU A 343 8.67 -63.65 0.51
N LYS A 344 7.73 -63.97 -0.39
CA LYS A 344 7.53 -63.19 -1.64
C LYS A 344 7.07 -61.76 -1.36
N GLN A 345 6.15 -61.56 -0.42
CA GLN A 345 5.70 -60.22 -0.02
C GLN A 345 6.84 -59.40 0.56
N LEU A 346 7.71 -60.03 1.36
CA LEU A 346 8.89 -59.39 1.92
C LEU A 346 9.90 -58.99 0.83
N HIS A 347 10.10 -59.82 -0.20
CA HIS A 347 10.95 -59.45 -1.35
C HIS A 347 10.37 -58.28 -2.16
N LEU A 348 9.06 -58.26 -2.38
CA LEU A 348 8.36 -57.14 -3.02
C LEU A 348 8.55 -55.84 -2.25
N ALA A 349 8.32 -55.86 -0.94
CA ALA A 349 8.52 -54.69 -0.08
C ALA A 349 9.96 -54.17 -0.12
N HIS A 350 10.96 -55.06 -0.15
CA HIS A 350 12.36 -54.65 -0.31
C HIS A 350 12.67 -54.03 -1.69
N SER A 351 12.03 -54.52 -2.75
CA SER A 351 12.16 -53.93 -4.09
C SER A 351 11.55 -52.54 -4.15
N GLU A 352 10.37 -52.35 -3.55
CA GLU A 352 9.69 -51.06 -3.46
C GLU A 352 10.50 -50.04 -2.64
N ILE A 353 11.11 -50.48 -1.53
CA ILE A 353 12.01 -49.64 -0.72
C ILE A 353 13.23 -49.22 -1.55
N ALA A 354 13.83 -50.14 -2.30
CA ALA A 354 14.98 -49.82 -3.16
C ALA A 354 14.62 -48.82 -4.27
N GLU A 355 13.46 -48.96 -4.90
CA GLU A 355 12.95 -48.01 -5.90
C GLU A 355 12.69 -46.63 -5.27
N ALA A 356 12.03 -46.57 -4.13
CA ALA A 356 11.81 -45.31 -3.39
C ALA A 356 13.13 -44.63 -2.99
N GLN A 357 14.15 -45.41 -2.64
CA GLN A 357 15.50 -44.90 -2.36
C GLN A 357 16.11 -44.23 -3.61
N THR A 358 15.99 -44.87 -4.78
CA THR A 358 16.52 -44.30 -6.04
C THR A 358 15.78 -43.04 -6.48
N GLU A 359 14.47 -42.96 -6.25
CA GLU A 359 13.68 -41.74 -6.51
C GLU A 359 14.09 -40.61 -5.56
N GLN A 360 14.35 -40.92 -4.28
CA GLN A 360 14.85 -39.95 -3.32
C GLN A 360 16.21 -39.39 -3.72
N ASP A 361 17.13 -40.23 -4.21
CA ASP A 361 18.45 -39.80 -4.68
C ASP A 361 18.35 -38.90 -5.94
N LEU A 362 17.44 -39.22 -6.87
CA LEU A 362 17.15 -38.39 -8.05
C LEU A 362 16.58 -37.02 -7.65
N LEU A 363 15.66 -36.97 -6.68
CA LEU A 363 15.09 -35.72 -6.16
C LEU A 363 16.16 -34.90 -5.41
N SER A 364 17.03 -35.55 -4.66
CA SER A 364 18.17 -34.91 -4.00
C SER A 364 19.12 -34.27 -5.02
N GLN A 365 19.41 -34.97 -6.12
CA GLN A 365 20.22 -34.42 -7.22
C GLN A 365 19.52 -33.24 -7.93
N GLY A 366 18.19 -33.32 -8.13
CA GLY A 366 17.39 -32.20 -8.64
C GLY A 366 17.40 -30.97 -7.73
N SER A 367 17.36 -31.19 -6.42
CA SER A 367 17.49 -30.14 -5.40
C SER A 367 18.87 -29.47 -5.44
N GLY A 368 19.94 -30.25 -5.58
CA GLY A 368 21.31 -29.72 -5.74
C GLY A 368 21.44 -28.78 -6.95
N ASN A 369 20.95 -29.21 -8.12
CA ASN A 369 20.97 -28.38 -9.34
C ASN A 369 20.16 -27.08 -9.19
N LEU A 370 19.02 -27.14 -8.50
CA LEU A 370 18.20 -25.95 -8.22
C LEU A 370 18.92 -25.00 -7.26
N ASN A 371 19.61 -25.55 -6.27
CA ASN A 371 20.39 -24.77 -5.32
C ASN A 371 21.57 -24.05 -6.00
N ASP A 372 22.26 -24.72 -6.94
CA ASP A 372 23.31 -24.11 -7.76
C ASP A 372 22.74 -22.96 -8.62
N ARG A 373 21.54 -23.15 -9.19
CA ARG A 373 20.85 -22.09 -9.95
C ARG A 373 20.49 -20.89 -9.08
N ILE A 374 20.05 -21.14 -7.85
CA ILE A 374 19.75 -20.09 -6.86
C ILE A 374 21.03 -19.33 -6.49
N HIS A 375 22.14 -20.02 -6.24
CA HIS A 375 23.44 -19.37 -5.95
C HIS A 375 23.92 -18.51 -7.12
N GLN A 376 23.75 -18.99 -8.36
CA GLN A 376 24.09 -18.23 -9.55
C GLN A 376 23.25 -16.94 -9.67
N LEU A 377 21.93 -17.04 -9.45
CA LEU A 377 21.03 -15.88 -9.47
C LEU A 377 21.32 -14.88 -8.34
N LEU A 378 21.65 -15.35 -7.14
CA LEU A 378 22.06 -14.49 -6.02
C LEU A 378 23.34 -13.72 -6.34
N THR A 379 24.29 -14.37 -7.02
CA THR A 379 25.55 -13.73 -7.45
C THR A 379 25.29 -12.66 -8.52
N GLU A 380 24.41 -12.94 -9.48
CA GLU A 380 24.00 -11.95 -10.49
C GLU A 380 23.23 -10.77 -9.86
N LEU A 381 22.36 -11.03 -8.88
CA LEU A 381 21.66 -9.99 -8.14
C LEU A 381 22.63 -9.08 -7.40
N HIS A 382 23.60 -9.64 -6.68
CA HIS A 382 24.62 -8.86 -5.98
C HIS A 382 25.45 -8.00 -6.95
N LYS A 383 25.79 -8.54 -8.12
CA LYS A 383 26.47 -7.77 -9.17
C LYS A 383 25.60 -6.61 -9.67
N LYS A 384 24.31 -6.84 -9.89
CA LYS A 384 23.35 -5.80 -10.32
C LYS A 384 23.12 -4.74 -9.25
N GLU A 385 23.13 -5.11 -7.97
CA GLU A 385 23.08 -4.19 -6.84
C GLU A 385 24.29 -3.22 -6.84
N ILE A 386 25.49 -3.76 -7.07
CA ILE A 386 26.71 -2.95 -7.20
C ILE A 386 26.62 -2.01 -8.40
N GLU A 387 26.22 -2.52 -9.58
CA GLU A 387 26.02 -1.70 -10.79
C GLU A 387 25.01 -0.56 -10.54
N LEU A 388 23.88 -0.86 -9.90
CA LEU A 388 22.88 0.13 -9.53
C LEU A 388 23.41 1.18 -8.55
N SER A 389 24.22 0.77 -7.57
CA SER A 389 24.84 1.69 -6.61
C SER A 389 25.82 2.66 -7.29
N LEU A 390 26.59 2.16 -8.25
CA LEU A 390 27.51 2.96 -9.05
C LEU A 390 26.75 3.94 -9.95
N GLU A 391 25.65 3.51 -10.56
CA GLU A 391 24.82 4.37 -11.40
C GLU A 391 24.08 5.45 -10.60
N LYS A 392 23.60 5.13 -9.39
CA LYS A 392 23.06 6.12 -8.45
C LYS A 392 24.10 7.18 -8.07
N GLU A 393 25.32 6.77 -7.78
CA GLU A 393 26.42 7.70 -7.47
C GLU A 393 26.82 8.55 -8.70
N GLN A 394 26.82 7.97 -9.90
CA GLN A 394 27.06 8.72 -11.13
C GLN A 394 25.94 9.74 -11.42
N ASN A 395 24.68 9.37 -11.21
CA ASN A 395 23.54 10.28 -11.34
C ASN A 395 23.61 11.40 -10.30
N LYS A 396 23.97 11.09 -9.05
CA LYS A 396 24.19 12.11 -8.02
C LYS A 396 25.23 13.14 -8.47
N ARG A 397 26.37 12.70 -8.99
CA ARG A 397 27.40 13.60 -9.55
C ARG A 397 26.89 14.43 -10.73
N PHE A 398 26.00 13.89 -11.55
CA PHE A 398 25.36 14.65 -12.63
C PHE A 398 24.44 15.75 -12.06
N TRP A 399 23.63 15.43 -11.06
CA TRP A 399 22.79 16.39 -10.36
C TRP A 399 23.60 17.50 -9.69
N ASP A 400 24.70 17.16 -9.01
CA ASP A 400 25.59 18.13 -8.38
C ASP A 400 26.15 19.11 -9.44
N ARG A 401 26.66 18.59 -10.57
CA ARG A 401 27.13 19.45 -11.68
C ARG A 401 26.04 20.29 -12.31
N ASN A 402 24.82 19.75 -12.44
CA ASN A 402 23.71 20.48 -13.03
C ASN A 402 23.22 21.59 -12.08
N THR A 403 23.31 21.34 -10.77
CA THR A 403 23.06 22.34 -9.73
C THR A 403 24.12 23.45 -9.78
N ASP A 404 25.41 23.09 -9.86
CA ASP A 404 26.50 24.06 -10.02
C ASP A 404 26.34 24.89 -11.31
N SER A 405 25.95 24.23 -12.41
CA SER A 405 25.66 24.88 -13.69
C SER A 405 24.46 25.81 -13.58
N SER A 406 23.40 25.41 -12.87
CA SER A 406 22.23 26.26 -12.60
C SER A 406 22.61 27.48 -11.78
N VAL A 407 23.42 27.31 -10.73
CA VAL A 407 23.92 28.42 -9.91
C VAL A 407 24.75 29.39 -10.74
N ALA A 408 25.59 28.89 -11.65
CA ALA A 408 26.37 29.71 -12.58
C ALA A 408 25.47 30.46 -13.58
N ILE A 409 24.45 29.80 -14.13
CA ILE A 409 23.47 30.43 -15.02
C ILE A 409 22.69 31.53 -14.29
N ASP A 410 22.25 31.28 -13.06
CA ASP A 410 21.53 32.28 -12.25
C ASP A 410 22.41 33.46 -11.87
N HIS A 411 23.72 33.23 -11.67
CA HIS A 411 24.67 34.31 -11.47
C HIS A 411 24.79 35.18 -12.73
N LEU A 412 24.94 34.57 -13.91
CA LEU A 412 25.00 35.29 -15.19
C LEU A 412 23.67 36.02 -15.51
N ARG A 413 22.52 35.43 -15.17
CA ARG A 413 21.22 36.11 -15.30
C ARG A 413 21.14 37.35 -14.41
N ARG A 414 21.55 37.24 -13.14
CA ARG A 414 21.62 38.40 -12.23
C ARG A 414 22.57 39.49 -12.73
N GLU A 415 23.70 39.12 -13.32
CA GLU A 415 24.60 40.10 -13.95
C GLU A 415 23.97 40.78 -15.16
N LEU A 416 23.29 40.00 -16.02
CA LEU A 416 22.57 40.53 -17.17
C LEU A 416 21.44 41.48 -16.75
N ASP A 417 20.68 41.12 -15.73
CA ASP A 417 19.62 41.96 -15.17
C ASP A 417 20.20 43.25 -14.58
N ASN A 418 21.33 43.18 -13.86
CA ASN A 418 22.01 44.37 -13.35
C ASN A 418 22.49 45.28 -14.50
N LYS A 419 23.01 44.69 -15.59
CA LYS A 419 23.39 45.45 -16.79
C LYS A 419 22.19 46.07 -17.50
N ASN A 420 21.07 45.35 -17.59
CA ASN A 420 19.81 45.90 -18.11
C ASN A 420 19.29 47.05 -17.26
N MET A 421 19.33 46.93 -15.93
CA MET A 421 18.94 48.01 -15.02
C MET A 421 19.86 49.22 -15.16
N GLN A 422 21.17 49.03 -15.36
CA GLN A 422 22.10 50.12 -15.68
C GLN A 422 21.77 50.78 -17.02
N LEU A 423 21.48 49.98 -18.06
CA LEU A 423 21.11 50.47 -19.38
C LEU A 423 19.81 51.28 -19.31
N GLN A 424 18.80 50.79 -18.60
CA GLN A 424 17.53 51.49 -18.41
C GLN A 424 17.69 52.80 -17.63
N ARG A 425 18.57 52.86 -16.62
CA ARG A 425 18.94 54.12 -15.96
C ARG A 425 19.58 55.10 -16.94
N MET A 426 20.53 54.64 -17.75
CA MET A 426 21.16 55.49 -18.77
C MET A 426 20.15 55.95 -19.82
N GLU A 427 19.24 55.08 -20.27
CA GLU A 427 18.17 55.41 -21.21
C GLU A 427 17.22 56.46 -20.62
N ASN A 428 16.87 56.34 -19.34
CA ASN A 428 16.06 57.34 -18.64
C ASN A 428 16.80 58.68 -18.54
N THR A 429 18.09 58.69 -18.21
CA THR A 429 18.89 59.93 -18.21
C THR A 429 18.95 60.56 -19.61
N VAL A 430 19.07 59.76 -20.66
CA VAL A 430 19.03 60.25 -22.05
C VAL A 430 17.64 60.80 -22.40
N LYS A 431 16.55 60.15 -21.96
CA LYS A 431 15.19 60.64 -22.13
C LYS A 431 15.00 61.97 -21.41
N GLU A 432 15.42 62.08 -20.15
CA GLU A 432 15.39 63.31 -19.35
C GLU A 432 16.19 64.43 -20.02
N MET A 433 17.40 64.15 -20.50
CA MET A 433 18.20 65.12 -21.25
C MET A 433 17.52 65.56 -22.56
N ARG A 434 16.85 64.63 -23.26
CA ARG A 434 16.10 64.95 -24.47
C ARG A 434 14.88 65.82 -24.15
N THR A 435 14.14 65.50 -23.11
CA THR A 435 13.00 66.31 -22.66
C THR A 435 13.45 67.67 -22.14
N GLU A 436 14.60 67.77 -21.48
CA GLU A 436 15.16 69.03 -21.02
C GLU A 436 15.65 69.89 -22.19
N CYS A 437 16.29 69.30 -23.20
CA CYS A 437 16.64 69.98 -24.44
C CYS A 437 15.37 70.46 -25.20
N HIS A 438 14.33 69.62 -25.23
CA HIS A 438 13.04 69.99 -25.81
C HIS A 438 12.39 71.14 -25.04
N ARG A 439 12.34 71.05 -23.71
CA ARG A 439 11.82 72.09 -22.80
C ARG A 439 12.62 73.39 -22.94
N GLN A 440 13.93 73.31 -23.09
CA GLN A 440 14.78 74.47 -23.32
C GLN A 440 14.46 75.12 -24.67
N MET A 441 14.23 74.32 -25.71
CA MET A 441 13.77 74.81 -27.02
C MET A 441 12.38 75.43 -26.93
N GLU A 442 11.45 74.81 -26.20
CA GLU A 442 10.11 75.34 -25.93
C GLU A 442 10.18 76.64 -25.13
N CYS A 443 11.03 76.76 -24.11
CA CYS A 443 11.24 78.00 -23.37
C CYS A 443 11.82 79.11 -24.26
N GLN A 444 12.71 78.78 -25.21
CA GLN A 444 13.19 79.74 -26.21
C GLN A 444 12.07 80.15 -27.17
N MET A 445 11.26 79.19 -27.64
CA MET A 445 10.11 79.46 -28.49
C MET A 445 9.04 80.28 -27.78
N ALA A 446 8.77 80.00 -26.50
CA ALA A 446 7.87 80.76 -25.64
C ALA A 446 8.40 82.17 -25.36
N ALA A 447 9.71 82.35 -25.16
CA ALA A 447 10.30 83.69 -25.04
C ALA A 447 10.21 84.49 -26.36
N ILE A 448 10.39 83.84 -27.51
CA ILE A 448 10.18 84.45 -28.84
C ILE A 448 8.71 84.77 -29.05
N GLN A 449 7.80 83.88 -28.66
CA GLN A 449 6.37 84.07 -28.76
C GLN A 449 5.89 85.17 -27.81
N GLU A 450 6.37 85.24 -26.57
CA GLU A 450 6.08 86.33 -25.62
C GLU A 450 6.62 87.68 -26.14
N LYS A 451 7.75 87.67 -26.86
CA LYS A 451 8.27 88.85 -27.56
C LYS A 451 7.34 89.26 -28.72
N ASN A 452 6.80 88.30 -29.47
CA ASN A 452 5.83 88.58 -30.53
C ASN A 452 4.46 89.00 -29.98
N GLU A 453 4.01 88.40 -28.89
CA GLU A 453 2.80 88.74 -28.16
C GLU A 453 2.96 90.05 -27.37
N SER A 454 4.15 90.47 -26.95
CA SER A 454 4.38 91.81 -26.41
C SER A 454 4.36 92.87 -27.50
N VAL A 455 4.84 92.58 -28.72
CA VAL A 455 4.60 93.43 -29.91
C VAL A 455 3.11 93.48 -30.27
N GLY A 456 2.40 92.34 -30.19
CA GLY A 456 0.95 92.26 -30.36
C GLY A 456 0.16 92.98 -29.25
N ARG A 457 0.60 92.89 -27.98
CA ARG A 457 0.02 93.59 -26.82
C ARG A 457 0.31 95.08 -26.87
N ILE A 458 1.45 95.54 -27.37
CA ILE A 458 1.68 96.97 -27.65
C ILE A 458 0.69 97.46 -28.73
N SER A 459 0.43 96.64 -29.74
CA SER A 459 -0.55 96.95 -30.80
C SER A 459 -1.99 96.91 -30.29
N SER A 460 -2.35 95.98 -29.40
CA SER A 460 -3.70 95.87 -28.83
C SER A 460 -3.94 96.84 -27.67
N LEU A 461 -2.93 97.20 -26.86
CA LEU A 461 -3.02 98.26 -25.85
C LEU A 461 -3.21 99.64 -26.51
N THR A 462 -2.66 99.84 -27.72
CA THR A 462 -2.95 101.04 -28.53
C THR A 462 -4.42 101.10 -28.96
N VAL A 463 -5.08 99.95 -29.16
CA VAL A 463 -6.50 99.86 -29.55
C VAL A 463 -7.44 99.82 -28.32
N GLN A 464 -7.01 99.19 -27.21
CA GLN A 464 -7.78 99.09 -25.96
C GLN A 464 -7.75 100.37 -25.13
N LEU A 465 -6.72 101.21 -25.25
CA LEU A 465 -6.75 102.57 -24.70
C LEU A 465 -7.89 103.40 -25.30
N GLU A 466 -8.26 103.16 -26.57
CA GLU A 466 -9.36 103.87 -27.22
C GLU A 466 -10.73 103.22 -27.01
N SER A 467 -10.85 101.90 -26.85
CA SER A 467 -12.14 101.26 -26.56
C SER A 467 -12.54 101.27 -25.07
N ALA A 468 -11.58 101.32 -24.14
CA ALA A 468 -11.85 101.42 -22.70
C ALA A 468 -12.36 102.82 -22.28
N LYS A 469 -12.16 103.86 -23.11
CA LYS A 469 -12.86 105.14 -22.95
C LYS A 469 -14.37 105.04 -23.25
N GLU A 470 -14.82 104.01 -23.98
CA GLU A 470 -16.18 103.91 -24.51
C GLU A 470 -17.11 102.97 -23.71
N THR A 471 -16.59 101.91 -23.08
CA THR A 471 -17.42 100.88 -22.38
C THR A 471 -17.63 101.10 -20.89
N LEU A 472 -16.88 102.00 -20.24
CA LEU A 472 -17.13 102.40 -18.85
C LEU A 472 -18.51 103.08 -18.66
N CYS A 473 -19.16 103.51 -19.75
CA CYS A 473 -20.51 104.06 -19.73
C CYS A 473 -21.64 103.01 -19.66
N LYS A 474 -21.41 101.70 -19.91
CA LYS A 474 -22.50 100.70 -20.06
C LYS A 474 -22.73 99.73 -18.88
N VAL A 475 -21.72 99.42 -18.06
CA VAL A 475 -21.83 98.44 -16.95
C VAL A 475 -22.65 98.93 -15.74
N LYS A 476 -23.10 100.19 -15.77
CA LYS A 476 -23.89 100.79 -14.69
C LYS A 476 -25.36 100.33 -14.67
N GLU A 477 -25.86 99.66 -15.72
CA GLU A 477 -27.31 99.45 -15.93
C GLU A 477 -27.86 98.05 -15.54
N ASP A 478 -27.07 96.97 -15.51
CA ASP A 478 -27.61 95.59 -15.46
C ASP A 478 -27.70 94.90 -14.07
N LEU A 479 -27.31 95.56 -12.97
CA LEU A 479 -27.34 94.99 -11.62
C LEU A 479 -28.77 94.79 -11.04
N ALA A 480 -29.81 95.21 -11.76
CA ALA A 480 -31.18 95.30 -11.22
C ALA A 480 -32.07 94.05 -11.38
N ALA A 481 -31.71 93.03 -12.15
CA ALA A 481 -32.68 92.03 -12.63
C ALA A 481 -32.80 90.69 -11.85
N LYS A 482 -32.02 90.44 -10.78
CA LYS A 482 -31.87 89.08 -10.17
C LYS A 482 -32.68 88.78 -8.89
N GLN A 483 -33.74 89.54 -8.59
CA GLN A 483 -34.45 89.49 -7.29
C GLN A 483 -35.73 88.61 -7.24
N ILE A 484 -36.22 88.00 -8.34
CA ILE A 484 -37.64 87.55 -8.41
C ILE A 484 -37.91 86.02 -8.21
N ASP A 485 -36.97 85.10 -8.39
CA ASP A 485 -37.34 83.67 -8.64
C ASP A 485 -37.40 82.71 -7.42
N LEU A 486 -37.42 83.20 -6.16
CA LEU A 486 -37.23 82.34 -4.96
C LEU A 486 -38.51 81.77 -4.30
N GLU A 487 -39.74 82.11 -4.72
CA GLU A 487 -40.94 81.97 -3.87
C GLU A 487 -41.90 80.77 -4.15
N THR A 488 -41.63 79.84 -5.07
CA THR A 488 -42.67 78.91 -5.62
C THR A 488 -42.73 77.43 -5.17
N ALA A 489 -41.89 76.92 -4.26
CA ALA A 489 -41.65 75.46 -4.16
C ALA A 489 -42.30 74.64 -2.99
N GLU A 490 -43.17 75.19 -2.13
CA GLU A 490 -43.41 74.63 -0.78
C GLU A 490 -44.75 73.87 -0.46
N LYS A 491 -45.51 73.25 -1.40
CA LYS A 491 -46.95 72.91 -1.17
C LYS A 491 -47.56 71.47 -1.34
N THR A 492 -46.85 70.32 -1.38
CA THR A 492 -47.49 69.04 -1.88
C THR A 492 -47.38 67.70 -1.06
N ALA A 493 -47.33 67.67 0.28
CA ALA A 493 -46.92 66.45 1.05
C ALA A 493 -47.94 65.69 1.99
N SER A 494 -49.27 65.56 1.76
CA SER A 494 -50.23 65.18 2.86
C SER A 494 -51.23 63.95 2.76
N ASN A 495 -51.13 62.90 1.91
CA ASN A 495 -52.34 62.06 1.58
C ASN A 495 -52.37 60.49 1.75
N LEU A 496 -51.68 59.80 2.68
CA LEU A 496 -51.62 58.30 2.68
C LEU A 496 -52.09 57.48 3.92
N THR A 497 -52.71 58.04 4.96
CA THR A 497 -52.88 57.35 6.28
C THR A 497 -54.14 56.46 6.51
N ALA A 498 -55.00 56.14 5.52
CA ALA A 498 -56.42 55.72 5.80
C ALA A 498 -56.88 54.25 5.54
N ARG A 499 -56.03 53.20 5.42
CA ARG A 499 -56.45 51.89 4.83
C ARG A 499 -56.46 50.59 5.70
N LEU A 500 -56.40 50.64 7.04
CA LEU A 500 -56.08 49.43 7.87
C LEU A 500 -57.20 48.79 8.74
N GLN A 501 -58.47 49.24 8.73
CA GLN A 501 -59.47 48.89 9.80
C GLN A 501 -60.54 47.79 9.52
N GLU A 502 -60.49 46.96 8.46
CA GLU A 502 -61.68 46.19 8.00
C GLU A 502 -61.76 44.66 8.28
N LYS A 503 -60.86 44.00 9.04
CA LYS A 503 -60.73 42.52 9.01
C LYS A 503 -61.27 41.66 10.19
N GLU A 504 -61.92 42.18 11.23
CA GLU A 504 -62.13 41.46 12.51
C GLU A 504 -63.48 40.69 12.77
N ARG A 505 -64.39 40.44 11.81
CA ARG A 505 -65.82 40.12 12.13
C ARG A 505 -66.42 38.71 11.84
N ALA A 506 -65.70 37.58 11.80
CA ALA A 506 -66.22 36.33 11.19
C ALA A 506 -66.23 34.98 12.01
N LEU A 507 -66.44 34.93 13.34
CA LEU A 507 -66.19 33.70 14.14
C LEU A 507 -67.36 33.06 14.97
N GLU A 508 -68.65 33.33 14.74
CA GLU A 508 -69.72 33.04 15.75
C GLU A 508 -70.79 31.96 15.42
N VAL A 509 -70.58 30.95 14.55
CA VAL A 509 -71.70 30.11 14.01
C VAL A 509 -71.68 28.57 14.27
N THR A 510 -70.80 27.97 15.07
CA THR A 510 -70.65 26.48 15.12
C THR A 510 -71.18 25.72 16.37
N SER A 511 -72.31 26.09 16.99
CA SER A 511 -72.71 25.56 18.32
C SER A 511 -73.95 24.61 18.42
N GLU A 512 -74.66 24.20 17.34
CA GLU A 512 -76.08 23.75 17.50
C GLU A 512 -76.49 22.26 17.24
N GLU A 513 -75.61 21.26 17.06
CA GLU A 513 -75.99 19.96 16.43
C GLU A 513 -76.12 18.69 17.32
N ILE A 514 -76.01 18.76 18.66
CA ILE A 514 -75.84 17.55 19.54
C ILE A 514 -77.14 16.84 20.04
N LYS A 515 -78.37 17.30 19.75
CA LYS A 515 -79.58 16.87 20.51
C LYS A 515 -80.44 15.66 20.04
N LYS A 516 -80.06 14.79 19.08
CA LYS A 516 -81.05 13.94 18.35
C LYS A 516 -81.14 12.39 18.60
N LEU A 517 -80.36 11.72 19.45
CA LEU A 517 -80.21 10.22 19.41
C LEU A 517 -80.91 9.34 20.48
N HIS A 518 -81.88 9.81 21.27
CA HIS A 518 -82.32 9.11 22.51
C HIS A 518 -83.64 8.26 22.50
N SER A 519 -84.17 7.69 21.39
CA SER A 519 -85.61 7.26 21.35
C SER A 519 -86.06 5.84 20.86
N GLN A 520 -85.32 4.72 20.99
CA GLN A 520 -85.71 3.44 20.31
C GLN A 520 -85.74 2.05 21.07
N LEU A 521 -85.99 1.91 22.39
CA LEU A 521 -85.86 0.61 23.12
C LEU A 521 -87.19 -0.08 23.61
N GLY A 522 -88.33 0.03 22.93
CA GLY A 522 -89.65 -0.22 23.56
C GLY A 522 -90.43 -1.54 23.39
N SER A 523 -90.13 -2.50 22.49
CA SER A 523 -91.23 -3.34 21.92
C SER A 523 -91.10 -4.88 21.90
N ARG A 524 -90.57 -5.59 22.93
CA ARG A 524 -90.25 -7.04 22.78
C ARG A 524 -90.59 -8.02 23.93
N ILE A 525 -91.71 -7.87 24.65
CA ILE A 525 -91.96 -8.64 25.91
C ILE A 525 -93.26 -9.50 26.02
N GLN A 526 -94.09 -9.73 24.99
CA GLN A 526 -95.37 -10.48 25.18
C GLN A 526 -95.64 -11.61 24.17
N GLU A 527 -95.21 -12.86 24.44
CA GLU A 527 -95.61 -14.01 23.59
C GLU A 527 -95.54 -15.43 24.22
N LEU A 528 -95.54 -15.61 25.55
CA LEU A 528 -95.30 -16.94 26.16
C LEU A 528 -96.37 -17.36 27.20
N GLN A 529 -97.57 -17.76 26.76
CA GLN A 529 -98.60 -18.31 27.66
C GLN A 529 -99.69 -19.16 26.96
N HIS A 530 -99.47 -20.46 26.67
CA HIS A 530 -100.57 -21.45 26.53
C HIS A 530 -100.08 -22.91 26.52
N VAL A 531 -100.98 -23.81 26.93
CA VAL A 531 -101.01 -25.28 26.81
C VAL A 531 -100.66 -26.06 28.08
N LYS A 532 -101.73 -26.48 28.76
CA LYS A 532 -101.81 -27.38 29.91
C LYS A 532 -103.03 -28.29 29.70
N ASN A 533 -102.86 -29.61 29.88
CA ASN A 533 -103.85 -30.69 30.17
C ASN A 533 -104.14 -31.74 29.08
N GLU A 534 -103.90 -33.02 29.40
CA GLU A 534 -104.75 -34.22 29.15
C GLU A 534 -104.13 -35.46 29.86
N GLU A 535 -104.82 -36.05 30.87
CA GLU A 535 -104.29 -37.04 31.83
C GLU A 535 -105.26 -38.22 32.08
N ASP A 536 -105.80 -38.86 31.03
CA ASP A 536 -106.75 -39.99 31.23
C ASP A 536 -106.48 -41.25 30.38
N CYS A 537 -105.27 -41.42 29.85
CA CYS A 537 -104.83 -42.65 29.16
C CYS A 537 -103.99 -43.61 30.05
N LEU A 538 -103.84 -43.29 31.35
CA LEU A 538 -102.82 -43.85 32.24
C LEU A 538 -103.04 -45.31 32.70
N ARG A 539 -104.15 -45.98 32.35
CA ARG A 539 -104.44 -47.33 32.88
C ARG A 539 -103.85 -48.50 32.06
N ASN A 540 -103.69 -48.34 30.75
CA ASN A 540 -102.98 -49.32 29.89
C ASN A 540 -101.45 -49.13 29.94
N VAL A 541 -101.01 -47.89 30.18
CA VAL A 541 -99.60 -47.53 30.41
C VAL A 541 -99.06 -48.18 31.69
N GLN A 542 -99.89 -48.44 32.69
CA GLN A 542 -99.47 -49.05 33.96
C GLN A 542 -99.04 -50.53 33.79
N SER A 543 -99.73 -51.30 32.95
CA SER A 543 -99.38 -52.72 32.69
C SER A 543 -98.22 -52.88 31.70
N GLU A 544 -98.12 -52.00 30.70
CA GLU A 544 -96.92 -51.90 29.87
C GLU A 544 -95.71 -51.48 30.72
N ARG A 545 -95.90 -50.59 31.71
CA ARG A 545 -94.86 -50.14 32.66
C ARG A 545 -94.29 -51.28 33.50
N GLU A 546 -95.08 -52.25 33.96
CA GLU A 546 -94.55 -53.38 34.76
C GLU A 546 -93.78 -54.39 33.90
N THR A 547 -94.23 -54.63 32.67
CA THR A 547 -93.54 -55.52 31.70
C THR A 547 -92.24 -54.88 31.20
N LEU A 548 -92.28 -53.58 30.92
CA LEU A 548 -91.09 -52.77 30.61
C LEU A 548 -90.15 -52.70 31.81
N LYS A 549 -90.63 -52.70 33.06
CA LYS A 549 -89.78 -52.67 34.27
C LYS A 549 -88.94 -53.94 34.42
N LEU A 550 -89.50 -55.11 34.12
CA LEU A 550 -88.74 -56.37 34.12
C LEU A 550 -87.73 -56.45 32.96
N GLN A 551 -88.10 -55.98 31.76
CA GLN A 551 -87.13 -55.85 30.66
C GLN A 551 -86.05 -54.81 30.95
N LEU A 552 -86.39 -53.73 31.67
CA LEU A 552 -85.47 -52.66 32.07
C LEU A 552 -84.47 -53.17 33.12
N LEU A 553 -84.88 -54.03 34.05
CA LEU A 553 -83.97 -54.69 35.00
C LEU A 553 -82.98 -55.66 34.31
N GLU A 554 -83.42 -56.46 33.33
CA GLU A 554 -82.50 -57.33 32.57
C GLU A 554 -81.56 -56.50 31.69
N LYS A 555 -82.06 -55.40 31.09
CA LYS A 555 -81.22 -54.44 30.35
C LYS A 555 -80.25 -53.71 31.28
N GLU A 556 -80.65 -53.35 32.50
CA GLU A 556 -79.77 -52.77 33.53
C GLU A 556 -78.67 -53.76 33.95
N ARG A 557 -79.00 -55.04 34.11
CA ARG A 557 -77.99 -56.09 34.40
C ARG A 557 -76.97 -56.24 33.26
N ILE A 558 -77.44 -56.19 32.01
CA ILE A 558 -76.57 -56.21 30.82
C ILE A 558 -75.73 -54.92 30.76
N VAL A 559 -76.32 -53.77 31.08
CA VAL A 559 -75.63 -52.48 31.16
C VAL A 559 -74.57 -52.48 32.25
N GLU A 560 -74.80 -53.09 33.42
CA GLU A 560 -73.78 -53.24 34.46
C GLU A 560 -72.60 -54.11 34.02
N ILE A 561 -72.85 -55.17 33.25
CA ILE A 561 -71.78 -56.02 32.68
C ILE A 561 -70.98 -55.22 31.65
N PHE A 562 -71.65 -54.50 30.75
CA PHE A 562 -70.97 -53.61 29.80
C PHE A 562 -70.24 -52.46 30.49
N GLN A 563 -70.79 -51.91 31.58
CA GLN A 563 -70.15 -50.87 32.37
C GLN A 563 -68.86 -51.38 33.00
N LYS A 564 -68.88 -52.57 33.62
CA LYS A 564 -67.65 -53.21 34.11
C LYS A 564 -66.64 -53.50 33.01
N GLN A 565 -67.09 -53.90 31.82
CA GLN A 565 -66.20 -54.07 30.66
C GLN A 565 -65.61 -52.73 30.19
N ILE A 566 -66.41 -51.67 30.14
CA ILE A 566 -65.99 -50.31 29.80
C ILE A 566 -65.00 -49.79 30.84
N ASP A 567 -65.23 -50.01 32.13
CA ASP A 567 -64.36 -49.57 33.21
C ASP A 567 -62.99 -50.28 33.13
N ASN A 568 -62.98 -51.60 32.90
CA ASN A 568 -61.75 -52.36 32.66
C ASN A 568 -61.03 -51.89 31.39
N MET A 569 -61.75 -51.66 30.28
CA MET A 569 -61.16 -51.16 29.04
C MET A 569 -60.59 -49.75 29.23
N THR A 570 -61.28 -48.89 29.98
CA THR A 570 -60.85 -47.52 30.32
C THR A 570 -59.58 -47.54 31.17
N GLN A 571 -59.46 -48.48 32.11
CA GLN A 571 -58.25 -48.66 32.89
C GLN A 571 -57.05 -49.10 32.02
N ILE A 572 -57.25 -50.07 31.12
CA ILE A 572 -56.21 -50.55 30.19
C ILE A 572 -55.79 -49.43 29.23
N VAL A 573 -56.74 -48.70 28.66
CA VAL A 573 -56.47 -47.52 27.80
C VAL A 573 -55.75 -46.43 28.59
N GLY A 574 -56.12 -46.20 29.85
CA GLY A 574 -55.44 -45.25 30.75
C GLY A 574 -54.02 -45.68 31.14
N GLN A 575 -53.74 -46.98 31.27
CA GLN A 575 -52.38 -47.50 31.41
C GLN A 575 -51.57 -47.31 30.13
N HIS A 576 -52.09 -47.73 28.97
CA HIS A 576 -51.40 -47.52 27.70
C HIS A 576 -51.14 -46.04 27.39
N SER A 577 -52.08 -45.15 27.71
CA SER A 577 -51.92 -43.70 27.58
C SER A 577 -50.77 -43.18 28.47
N ARG A 578 -50.66 -43.66 29.72
CA ARG A 578 -49.54 -43.32 30.61
C ARG A 578 -48.21 -43.86 30.09
N THR A 579 -48.17 -45.10 29.61
CA THR A 579 -46.94 -45.69 29.04
C THR A 579 -46.52 -44.97 27.75
N ALA A 580 -47.48 -44.64 26.88
CA ALA A 580 -47.23 -43.86 25.66
C ALA A 580 -46.76 -42.43 26.00
N GLY A 581 -47.33 -41.81 27.03
CA GLY A 581 -46.88 -40.51 27.57
C GLY A 581 -45.45 -40.57 28.08
N ALA A 582 -45.09 -41.60 28.85
CA ALA A 582 -43.72 -41.82 29.32
C ALA A 582 -42.73 -42.01 28.16
N MET A 583 -43.08 -42.83 27.16
CA MET A 583 -42.27 -43.00 25.95
C MET A 583 -42.15 -41.70 25.13
N ALA A 584 -43.19 -40.87 25.06
CA ALA A 584 -43.14 -39.59 24.37
C ALA A 584 -42.21 -38.58 25.06
N VAL A 585 -42.19 -38.58 26.41
CA VAL A 585 -41.25 -37.78 27.20
C VAL A 585 -39.82 -38.27 26.99
N GLU A 586 -39.57 -39.58 27.06
CA GLU A 586 -38.25 -40.18 26.81
C GLU A 586 -37.75 -39.88 25.39
N LYS A 587 -38.61 -40.01 24.37
CA LYS A 587 -38.30 -39.61 23.00
C LYS A 587 -37.94 -38.13 22.90
N SER A 588 -38.66 -37.26 23.60
CA SER A 588 -38.37 -35.82 23.61
C SER A 588 -37.05 -35.52 24.30
N GLN A 589 -36.73 -36.24 25.37
CA GLN A 589 -35.45 -36.14 26.08
C GLN A 589 -34.28 -36.60 25.19
N LEU A 590 -34.40 -37.75 24.52
CA LEU A 590 -33.38 -38.24 23.59
C LEU A 590 -33.16 -37.29 22.40
N ILE A 591 -34.22 -36.69 21.87
CA ILE A 591 -34.10 -35.67 20.82
C ILE A 591 -33.34 -34.44 21.34
N LYS A 592 -33.62 -34.01 22.56
CA LYS A 592 -32.89 -32.91 23.21
C LYS A 592 -31.41 -33.28 23.34
N ASP A 593 -31.09 -34.45 23.89
CA ASP A 593 -29.72 -34.89 24.08
C ASP A 593 -28.96 -34.99 22.74
N ILE A 594 -29.58 -35.52 21.69
CA ILE A 594 -29.00 -35.56 20.33
C ILE A 594 -28.69 -34.14 19.83
N ASN A 595 -29.59 -33.18 20.05
CA ASN A 595 -29.37 -31.80 19.63
C ASN A 595 -28.25 -31.14 20.45
N ASP A 596 -28.20 -31.38 21.76
CA ASP A 596 -27.14 -30.87 22.64
C ASP A 596 -25.77 -31.44 22.24
N TRP A 597 -25.69 -32.74 21.95
CA TRP A 597 -24.48 -33.37 21.41
C TRP A 597 -24.08 -32.83 20.05
N LYS A 598 -25.05 -32.59 19.16
CA LYS A 598 -24.80 -31.98 17.85
C LYS A 598 -24.24 -30.57 17.98
N LEU A 599 -24.76 -29.78 18.92
CA LEU A 599 -24.22 -28.45 19.24
C LEU A 599 -22.79 -28.55 19.75
N LYS A 600 -22.53 -29.48 20.68
CA LYS A 600 -21.19 -29.72 21.24
C LYS A 600 -20.16 -30.13 20.18
N VAL A 601 -20.56 -30.97 19.22
CA VAL A 601 -19.71 -31.35 18.10
C VAL A 601 -19.37 -30.15 17.21
N GLU A 602 -20.33 -29.27 16.95
CA GLU A 602 -20.07 -28.06 16.15
C GLU A 602 -19.15 -27.07 16.89
N GLU A 603 -19.35 -26.88 18.20
CA GLU A 603 -18.44 -26.09 19.06
C GLU A 603 -17.00 -26.65 19.02
N LEU A 604 -16.85 -27.97 19.18
CA LEU A 604 -15.53 -28.62 19.14
C LEU A 604 -14.88 -28.52 17.75
N LYS A 605 -15.69 -28.55 16.69
CA LYS A 605 -15.21 -28.37 15.32
C LYS A 605 -14.69 -26.95 15.09
N ILE A 606 -15.41 -25.92 15.54
CA ILE A 606 -14.95 -24.54 15.49
C ILE A 606 -13.65 -24.37 16.29
N ALA A 607 -13.60 -24.89 17.52
CA ALA A 607 -12.41 -24.83 18.36
C ALA A 607 -11.20 -25.55 17.70
N LYS A 608 -11.42 -26.69 17.05
CA LYS A 608 -10.39 -27.40 16.27
C LYS A 608 -9.89 -26.54 15.11
N ASP A 609 -10.79 -25.97 14.32
CA ASP A 609 -10.44 -25.16 13.15
C ASP A 609 -9.68 -23.88 13.56
N GLU A 610 -10.05 -23.27 14.70
CA GLU A 610 -9.32 -22.15 15.30
C GLU A 610 -7.91 -22.55 15.76
N LYS A 611 -7.75 -23.71 16.41
CA LYS A 611 -6.42 -24.21 16.81
C LYS A 611 -5.55 -24.55 15.59
N GLU A 612 -6.12 -25.13 14.53
CA GLU A 612 -5.42 -25.36 13.26
C GLU A 612 -5.00 -24.05 12.59
N ALA A 613 -5.83 -23.01 12.66
CA ALA A 613 -5.45 -21.68 12.15
C ALA A 613 -4.29 -21.07 12.95
N ARG A 614 -4.30 -21.15 14.29
CA ARG A 614 -3.18 -20.69 15.14
C ARG A 614 -1.89 -21.47 14.88
N ILE A 615 -1.98 -22.78 14.62
CA ILE A 615 -0.81 -23.59 14.25
C ILE A 615 -0.22 -23.09 12.93
N ARG A 616 -1.03 -22.89 11.89
CA ARG A 616 -0.56 -22.35 10.60
C ARG A 616 0.07 -20.97 10.73
N GLU A 617 -0.46 -20.11 11.60
CA GLU A 617 0.12 -18.79 11.89
C GLU A 617 1.49 -18.91 12.58
N MET A 618 1.62 -19.80 13.57
CA MET A 618 2.90 -20.06 14.25
C MET A 618 3.94 -20.66 13.30
N GLU A 619 3.55 -21.57 12.41
CA GLU A 619 4.42 -22.15 11.37
C GLU A 619 4.93 -21.08 10.39
N ALA A 620 4.06 -20.16 9.96
CA ALA A 620 4.44 -19.05 9.10
C ALA A 620 5.45 -18.11 9.81
N ARG A 621 5.20 -17.78 11.08
CA ARG A 621 6.10 -16.94 11.88
C ARG A 621 7.44 -17.61 12.15
N LEU A 622 7.47 -18.92 12.37
CA LEU A 622 8.71 -19.70 12.47
C LEU A 622 9.51 -19.65 11.17
N SER A 623 8.84 -19.82 10.02
CA SER A 623 9.48 -19.74 8.70
C SER A 623 10.08 -18.35 8.44
N GLU A 624 9.41 -17.28 8.87
CA GLU A 624 9.91 -15.90 8.77
C GLU A 624 11.13 -15.68 9.66
N LEU A 625 11.11 -16.16 10.90
CA LEU A 625 12.26 -16.09 11.82
C LEU A 625 13.45 -16.91 11.32
N GLU A 626 13.22 -18.08 10.71
CA GLU A 626 14.27 -18.88 10.08
C GLU A 626 14.91 -18.15 8.90
N LEU A 627 14.10 -17.48 8.07
CA LEU A 627 14.60 -16.64 6.99
C LEU A 627 15.42 -15.45 7.53
N GLU A 628 14.97 -14.80 8.60
CA GLU A 628 15.70 -13.70 9.23
C GLU A 628 17.04 -14.18 9.82
N LYS A 629 17.04 -15.32 10.51
CA LYS A 629 18.26 -15.96 11.02
C LYS A 629 19.26 -16.22 9.88
N VAL A 630 18.80 -16.75 8.74
CA VAL A 630 19.67 -16.98 7.57
C VAL A 630 20.24 -15.67 7.03
N LYS A 631 19.42 -14.61 6.90
CA LYS A 631 19.89 -13.28 6.47
C LYS A 631 20.96 -12.72 7.41
N LEU A 632 20.74 -12.82 8.72
CA LEU A 632 21.71 -12.37 9.73
C LEU A 632 23.01 -13.18 9.69
N VAL A 633 22.93 -14.50 9.53
CA VAL A 633 24.11 -15.35 9.38
C VAL A 633 24.90 -15.00 8.12
N ASN A 634 24.24 -14.77 6.98
CA ASN A 634 24.90 -14.35 5.74
C ASN A 634 25.61 -13.00 5.92
N THR A 635 24.92 -12.03 6.52
CA THR A 635 25.50 -10.70 6.82
C THR A 635 26.71 -10.81 7.77
N CYS A 636 26.63 -11.67 8.79
CA CYS A 636 27.76 -11.93 9.69
C CYS A 636 28.95 -12.59 8.96
N SER A 637 28.69 -13.53 8.06
CA SER A 637 29.72 -14.18 7.25
C SER A 637 30.41 -13.19 6.30
N GLU A 638 29.65 -12.31 5.63
CA GLU A 638 30.20 -11.25 4.78
C GLU A 638 31.08 -10.28 5.58
N ARG A 639 30.61 -9.84 6.76
CA ARG A 639 31.40 -9.00 7.67
C ARG A 639 32.68 -9.70 8.14
N LEU A 640 32.62 -11.00 8.40
CA LEU A 640 33.79 -11.79 8.78
C LEU A 640 34.80 -11.89 7.62
N HIS A 641 34.34 -12.07 6.38
CA HIS A 641 35.20 -12.05 5.20
C HIS A 641 35.88 -10.69 5.03
N ALA A 642 35.13 -9.60 5.08
CA ALA A 642 35.70 -8.24 4.99
C ALA A 642 36.72 -7.95 6.11
N LEU A 643 36.46 -8.42 7.34
CA LEU A 643 37.41 -8.30 8.45
C LEU A 643 38.72 -9.05 8.17
N ASN A 644 38.63 -10.26 7.61
CA ASN A 644 39.80 -11.06 7.26
C ASN A 644 40.62 -10.41 6.14
N ASP A 645 39.96 -9.84 5.13
CA ASP A 645 40.62 -9.11 4.05
C ASP A 645 41.35 -7.87 4.56
N MET A 646 40.68 -7.07 5.40
CA MET A 646 41.31 -5.91 6.06
C MET A 646 42.49 -6.32 6.94
N LYS A 647 42.39 -7.45 7.64
CA LYS A 647 43.50 -7.98 8.44
C LYS A 647 44.69 -8.34 7.54
N LEU A 648 44.45 -8.99 6.40
CA LEU A 648 45.49 -9.35 5.44
C LEU A 648 46.17 -8.11 4.87
N GLU A 649 45.40 -7.08 4.49
CA GLU A 649 45.92 -5.80 4.01
C GLU A 649 46.75 -5.09 5.09
N LYS A 650 46.26 -5.08 6.34
CA LYS A 650 47.03 -4.53 7.48
C LYS A 650 48.37 -5.22 7.64
N ASP A 651 48.40 -6.55 7.53
CA ASP A 651 49.62 -7.33 7.67
C ASP A 651 50.58 -7.08 6.47
N GLN A 652 50.05 -6.88 5.25
CA GLN A 652 50.84 -6.46 4.08
C GLN A 652 51.47 -5.08 4.29
N LEU A 653 50.69 -4.08 4.69
CA LEU A 653 51.18 -2.73 4.98
C LEU A 653 52.21 -2.72 6.12
N MET A 654 52.02 -3.56 7.14
CA MET A 654 52.99 -3.71 8.21
C MET A 654 54.33 -4.25 7.70
N ASN A 655 54.29 -5.23 6.79
CA ASN A 655 55.49 -5.78 6.15
C ASN A 655 56.19 -4.75 5.26
N GLU A 656 55.45 -3.98 4.46
CA GLU A 656 55.99 -2.90 3.64
C GLU A 656 56.64 -1.80 4.49
N LEU A 657 55.98 -1.39 5.57
CA LEU A 657 56.52 -0.42 6.52
C LEU A 657 57.79 -0.94 7.20
N GLN A 658 57.84 -2.24 7.53
CA GLN A 658 59.04 -2.86 8.06
C GLN A 658 60.18 -2.89 7.01
N ALA A 659 59.86 -3.18 5.75
CA ALA A 659 60.83 -3.13 4.66
C ALA A 659 61.37 -1.71 4.46
N GLY A 660 60.51 -0.69 4.40
CA GLY A 660 60.92 0.71 4.30
C GLY A 660 61.76 1.18 5.49
N ARG A 661 61.46 0.72 6.71
CA ARG A 661 62.31 0.96 7.89
C ARG A 661 63.72 0.36 7.74
N ARG A 662 63.83 -0.85 7.17
CA ARG A 662 65.14 -1.48 6.91
C ARG A 662 65.92 -0.73 5.85
N GLU A 663 65.27 -0.31 4.76
CA GLU A 663 65.90 0.50 3.72
C GLU A 663 66.40 1.85 4.27
N LEU A 664 65.58 2.51 5.09
CA LEU A 664 65.96 3.77 5.73
C LEU A 664 67.13 3.60 6.70
N ALA A 665 67.18 2.49 7.44
CA ALA A 665 68.33 2.14 8.26
C ALA A 665 69.60 1.95 7.41
N GLY A 666 69.50 1.22 6.29
CA GLY A 666 70.63 1.02 5.37
C GLY A 666 71.11 2.33 4.72
N LEU A 667 70.19 3.24 4.37
CA LEU A 667 70.55 4.57 3.86
C LEU A 667 71.21 5.45 4.94
N ALA A 668 70.74 5.38 6.19
CA ALA A 668 71.35 6.09 7.30
C ALA A 668 72.78 5.59 7.58
N GLU A 669 73.00 4.28 7.55
CA GLU A 669 74.34 3.68 7.62
C GLU A 669 75.24 4.18 6.47
N GLY A 670 74.73 4.15 5.23
CA GLY A 670 75.45 4.67 4.07
C GLY A 670 75.81 6.15 4.14
N LEU A 671 74.95 6.98 4.77
CA LEU A 671 75.24 8.40 5.01
C LEU A 671 76.37 8.59 6.03
N GLU A 672 76.41 7.80 7.10
CA GLU A 672 77.49 7.86 8.09
C GLU A 672 78.81 7.35 7.53
N ASP A 673 78.79 6.31 6.68
CA ASP A 673 79.98 5.85 5.96
C ASP A 673 80.48 6.93 4.99
N LEU A 674 79.59 7.55 4.19
CA LEU A 674 79.98 8.64 3.28
C LEU A 674 80.55 9.84 4.03
N LYS A 675 79.98 10.20 5.19
CA LYS A 675 80.48 11.27 6.05
C LYS A 675 81.88 10.94 6.59
N ARG A 676 82.15 9.68 6.93
CA ARG A 676 83.48 9.20 7.31
C ARG A 676 84.46 9.34 6.14
N ASP A 677 84.07 8.92 4.94
CA ASP A 677 84.89 9.06 3.73
C ASP A 677 85.22 10.54 3.42
N TYR A 678 84.24 11.44 3.56
CA TYR A 678 84.47 12.88 3.40
C TYR A 678 85.43 13.42 4.45
N GLN A 679 85.28 13.00 5.71
CA GLN A 679 86.17 13.41 6.79
C GLN A 679 87.60 12.93 6.52
N ASP A 680 87.76 11.66 6.16
CA ASP A 680 89.05 11.08 5.78
C ASP A 680 89.66 11.83 4.58
N LYS A 681 88.84 12.21 3.60
CA LYS A 681 89.29 12.98 2.43
C LYS A 681 89.72 14.39 2.81
N ILE A 682 89.00 15.05 3.72
CA ILE A 682 89.37 16.37 4.25
C ILE A 682 90.72 16.27 4.98
N GLU A 683 90.91 15.27 5.84
CA GLU A 683 92.19 15.05 6.52
C GLU A 683 93.33 14.77 5.54
N GLU A 684 93.09 13.98 4.50
CA GLU A 684 94.06 13.74 3.43
C GLU A 684 94.41 15.06 2.70
N MET A 685 93.39 15.82 2.29
CA MET A 685 93.59 17.11 1.64
C MET A 685 94.34 18.07 2.54
N GLU A 686 94.05 18.12 3.84
CA GLU A 686 94.76 18.94 4.81
C GLU A 686 96.23 18.52 4.94
N LYS A 687 96.52 17.21 5.00
CA LYS A 687 97.90 16.69 4.95
C LYS A 687 98.61 17.12 3.67
N THR A 688 97.95 17.04 2.51
CA THR A 688 98.54 17.49 1.24
C THR A 688 98.73 19.00 1.18
N ALA A 689 97.79 19.80 1.70
CA ALA A 689 97.87 21.25 1.76
C ALA A 689 99.00 21.69 2.67
N ASN A 690 99.18 21.04 3.83
CA ASN A 690 100.30 21.30 4.72
C ASN A 690 101.65 20.96 4.07
N ARG A 691 101.72 19.85 3.33
CA ARG A 691 102.91 19.50 2.52
C ARG A 691 103.19 20.55 1.44
N LEU A 692 102.18 20.96 0.67
CA LEU A 692 102.29 22.00 -0.34
C LEU A 692 102.67 23.35 0.28
N LYS A 693 102.17 23.67 1.47
CA LYS A 693 102.53 24.88 2.23
C LYS A 693 103.99 24.85 2.68
N MET A 694 104.51 23.70 3.09
CA MET A 694 105.94 23.52 3.35
C MET A 694 106.77 23.69 2.07
N GLN A 695 106.35 23.08 0.96
CA GLN A 695 106.99 23.24 -0.34
C GLN A 695 106.95 24.70 -0.81
N LEU A 696 105.83 25.39 -0.65
CA LEU A 696 105.69 26.82 -0.95
C LEU A 696 106.65 27.65 -0.11
N LYS A 697 106.80 27.37 1.18
CA LYS A 697 107.79 28.07 2.02
C LYS A 697 109.22 27.83 1.58
N SER A 698 109.57 26.61 1.15
CA SER A 698 110.88 26.29 0.55
C SER A 698 111.08 27.04 -0.77
N ALA A 699 110.12 26.92 -1.69
CA ALA A 699 110.13 27.60 -2.98
C ALA A 699 110.10 29.12 -2.83
N GLN A 700 109.48 29.67 -1.78
CA GLN A 700 109.46 31.11 -1.49
C GLN A 700 110.81 31.59 -0.94
N ALA A 701 111.55 30.74 -0.20
CA ALA A 701 112.93 31.03 0.18
C ALA A 701 113.86 31.01 -1.06
N GLU A 702 113.68 30.02 -1.95
CA GLU A 702 114.36 29.96 -3.25
C GLU A 702 113.94 31.12 -4.18
N LEU A 703 112.68 31.55 -4.11
CA LEU A 703 112.14 32.67 -4.88
C LEU A 703 112.64 34.03 -4.37
N GLU A 704 112.90 34.20 -3.08
CA GLU A 704 113.59 35.39 -2.58
C GLU A 704 115.09 35.38 -2.96
N GLN A 705 115.70 34.20 -3.05
CA GLN A 705 117.04 34.01 -3.58
C GLN A 705 117.13 34.34 -5.07
N THR A 706 116.09 34.00 -5.84
CA THR A 706 116.00 34.36 -7.27
C THR A 706 115.45 35.76 -7.50
N ARG A 707 114.62 36.34 -6.63
CA ARG A 707 114.17 37.75 -6.69
C ARG A 707 115.30 38.73 -6.42
N THR A 708 116.26 38.39 -5.55
CA THR A 708 117.49 39.18 -5.41
C THR A 708 118.36 39.11 -6.68
N ALA A 709 118.27 38.03 -7.46
CA ALA A 709 118.89 37.92 -8.78
C ALA A 709 118.07 38.57 -9.93
N LEU A 710 116.72 38.55 -9.86
CA LEU A 710 115.78 39.06 -10.86
C LEU A 710 115.45 40.55 -10.68
N LYS A 711 115.74 41.18 -9.53
CA LYS A 711 115.64 42.65 -9.37
C LYS A 711 116.66 43.40 -10.26
N ILE A 712 117.58 42.69 -10.91
CA ILE A 712 118.53 43.21 -11.90
C ILE A 712 117.98 43.11 -13.34
N MET A 713 116.94 42.31 -13.59
CA MET A 713 116.56 41.95 -14.96
C MET A 713 115.03 41.96 -15.14
N GLU A 714 114.56 42.89 -15.97
CA GLU A 714 113.25 42.89 -16.67
C GLU A 714 112.04 43.56 -15.99
N GLY A 715 111.72 44.73 -16.55
CA GLY A 715 110.34 45.13 -16.80
C GLY A 715 109.87 44.69 -18.20
N SER A 716 108.54 44.77 -18.40
CA SER A 716 107.71 44.40 -19.57
C SER A 716 107.35 42.91 -19.65
N ASP A 717 106.12 42.45 -19.94
CA ASP A 717 105.03 42.97 -20.78
C ASP A 717 103.67 42.33 -20.36
N GLY A 718 102.54 43.03 -20.56
CA GLY A 718 101.23 42.75 -19.94
C GLY A 718 100.01 42.72 -20.87
N HIS A 719 100.17 42.54 -22.19
CA HIS A 719 99.05 42.68 -23.13
C HIS A 719 98.40 41.36 -23.62
N ALA A 720 99.12 40.23 -23.68
CA ALA A 720 98.58 38.97 -24.20
C ALA A 720 97.54 38.29 -23.28
N MET A 721 97.63 38.50 -21.97
CA MET A 721 96.80 37.83 -20.96
C MET A 721 95.35 38.35 -20.92
N LYS A 722 95.10 39.60 -21.36
CA LYS A 722 93.76 40.21 -21.37
C LYS A 722 92.85 39.68 -22.48
N VAL A 723 93.41 39.31 -23.64
CA VAL A 723 92.61 38.86 -24.80
C VAL A 723 92.10 37.42 -24.59
N ALA A 724 92.92 36.54 -24.01
CA ALA A 724 92.54 35.15 -23.73
C ALA A 724 91.38 35.03 -22.72
N VAL A 725 91.35 35.89 -21.69
CA VAL A 725 90.28 35.90 -20.68
C VAL A 725 88.95 36.39 -21.25
N GLY A 726 88.97 37.30 -22.23
CA GLY A 726 87.77 37.79 -22.92
C GLY A 726 87.06 36.70 -23.71
N MET A 727 87.83 35.88 -24.46
CA MET A 727 87.28 34.78 -25.26
C MET A 727 86.70 33.65 -24.39
N GLN A 728 87.36 33.29 -23.29
CA GLN A 728 86.88 32.24 -22.37
C GLN A 728 85.50 32.58 -21.76
N LYS A 729 85.26 33.85 -21.39
CA LYS A 729 83.97 34.28 -20.82
C LYS A 729 82.81 34.16 -21.83
N GLN A 730 83.08 34.43 -23.10
CA GLN A 730 82.05 34.37 -24.14
C GLN A 730 81.66 32.92 -24.48
N ILE A 731 82.62 31.99 -24.46
CA ILE A 731 82.37 30.55 -24.67
C ILE A 731 81.52 29.96 -23.55
N THR A 732 81.83 30.27 -22.28
CA THR A 732 81.05 29.78 -21.13
C THR A 732 79.60 30.29 -21.15
N ALA A 733 79.39 31.57 -21.51
CA ALA A 733 78.04 32.13 -21.63
C ALA A 733 77.21 31.47 -22.73
N LYS A 734 77.82 31.17 -23.89
CA LYS A 734 77.15 30.46 -24.99
C LYS A 734 76.86 29.00 -24.64
N ARG A 735 77.73 28.33 -23.86
CA ARG A 735 77.48 26.97 -23.34
C ARG A 735 76.27 26.93 -22.41
N GLY A 736 76.15 27.87 -21.49
CA GLY A 736 74.98 27.97 -20.60
C GLY A 736 73.65 28.21 -21.33
N GLN A 737 73.67 28.95 -22.45
CA GLN A 737 72.49 29.10 -23.31
C GLN A 737 72.10 27.78 -24.00
N ILE A 738 73.09 26.99 -24.44
CA ILE A 738 72.85 25.69 -25.08
C ILE A 738 72.26 24.69 -24.08
N ASP A 739 72.81 24.63 -22.86
CA ASP A 739 72.34 23.69 -21.83
C ASP A 739 70.89 24.02 -21.41
N ALA A 740 70.54 25.30 -21.29
CA ALA A 740 69.17 25.75 -21.01
C ALA A 740 68.18 25.36 -22.12
N LEU A 741 68.59 25.50 -23.40
CA LEU A 741 67.77 25.09 -24.54
C LEU A 741 67.60 23.56 -24.59
N GLN A 742 68.63 22.78 -24.25
CA GLN A 742 68.55 21.32 -24.20
C GLN A 742 67.59 20.83 -23.11
N ILE A 743 67.59 21.45 -21.92
CA ILE A 743 66.62 21.14 -20.87
C ILE A 743 65.19 21.47 -21.34
N LYS A 744 65.00 22.60 -22.02
CA LYS A 744 63.69 22.99 -22.58
C LYS A 744 63.19 22.00 -23.62
N ILE A 745 64.07 21.51 -24.49
CA ILE A 745 63.74 20.48 -25.50
C ILE A 745 63.30 19.19 -24.81
N LYS A 746 64.07 18.68 -23.83
CA LYS A 746 63.70 17.47 -23.08
C LYS A 746 62.34 17.58 -22.40
N PHE A 747 62.04 18.73 -21.79
CA PHE A 747 60.73 18.98 -21.18
C PHE A 747 59.61 18.94 -22.22
N LEU A 748 59.81 19.53 -23.41
CA LEU A 748 58.81 19.51 -24.48
C LEU A 748 58.63 18.11 -25.07
N GLU A 749 59.69 17.31 -25.17
CA GLU A 749 59.62 15.90 -25.58
C GLU A 749 58.84 15.06 -24.56
N GLU A 750 59.09 15.25 -23.27
CA GLU A 750 58.36 14.58 -22.19
C GLU A 750 56.89 15.01 -22.16
N ALA A 751 56.60 16.30 -22.34
CA ALA A 751 55.23 16.79 -22.46
C ALA A 751 54.51 16.21 -23.68
N MET A 752 55.17 16.11 -24.84
CA MET A 752 54.59 15.47 -26.03
C MET A 752 54.32 13.99 -25.82
N THR A 753 55.26 13.24 -25.22
CA THR A 753 55.06 11.81 -24.96
C THR A 753 53.94 11.56 -23.95
N ASN A 754 53.81 12.41 -22.92
CA ASN A 754 52.69 12.33 -21.97
C ASN A 754 51.34 12.66 -22.63
N ALA A 755 51.27 13.71 -23.46
CA ALA A 755 50.07 14.03 -24.22
C ALA A 755 49.66 12.91 -25.21
N ALA A 756 50.63 12.23 -25.83
CA ALA A 756 50.36 11.09 -26.69
C ALA A 756 49.77 9.89 -25.93
N LYS A 757 50.28 9.60 -24.72
CA LYS A 757 49.74 8.55 -23.84
C LYS A 757 48.31 8.86 -23.41
N GLU A 758 48.04 10.10 -23.01
CA GLU A 758 46.71 10.54 -22.60
C GLU A 758 45.69 10.45 -23.75
N LYS A 759 46.08 10.88 -24.96
CA LYS A 759 45.26 10.72 -26.17
C LYS A 759 44.91 9.25 -26.45
N HIS A 760 45.86 8.33 -26.24
CA HIS A 760 45.61 6.90 -26.42
C HIS A 760 44.61 6.37 -25.39
N TYR A 761 44.80 6.70 -24.12
CA TYR A 761 43.89 6.33 -23.03
C TYR A 761 42.47 6.83 -23.28
N LEU A 762 42.32 8.09 -23.69
CA LEU A 762 41.01 8.67 -24.00
C LEU A 762 40.34 7.97 -25.19
N ARG A 763 41.11 7.56 -26.20
CA ARG A 763 40.57 6.81 -27.35
C ARG A 763 40.04 5.43 -26.94
N GLU A 764 40.79 4.70 -26.12
CA GLU A 764 40.34 3.40 -25.60
C GLU A 764 39.10 3.54 -24.74
N LYS A 765 39.07 4.53 -23.84
CA LYS A 765 37.91 4.80 -23.00
C LYS A 765 36.68 5.17 -23.84
N ASN A 766 36.86 6.00 -24.87
CA ASN A 766 35.78 6.36 -25.79
C ASN A 766 35.27 5.15 -26.59
N SER A 767 36.16 4.23 -27.00
CA SER A 767 35.76 2.98 -27.65
C SER A 767 34.95 2.07 -26.73
N LYS A 768 35.36 1.93 -25.45
CA LYS A 768 34.62 1.15 -24.44
C LYS A 768 33.24 1.73 -24.16
N LEU A 769 33.16 3.04 -23.94
CA LEU A 769 31.89 3.74 -23.72
C LEU A 769 30.97 3.63 -24.96
N SER A 770 31.51 3.71 -26.17
CA SER A 770 30.72 3.53 -27.40
C SER A 770 30.15 2.11 -27.51
N GLN A 771 30.91 1.10 -27.09
CA GLN A 771 30.46 -0.28 -27.07
C GLN A 771 29.37 -0.52 -26.00
N GLU A 772 29.55 0.02 -24.79
CA GLU A 772 28.55 -0.03 -23.72
C GLU A 772 27.25 0.67 -24.15
N LEU A 773 27.33 1.85 -24.76
CA LEU A 773 26.16 2.56 -25.30
C LEU A 773 25.45 1.75 -26.38
N SER A 774 26.19 1.08 -27.27
CA SER A 774 25.60 0.20 -28.27
C SER A 774 24.86 -0.99 -27.63
N TYR A 775 25.42 -1.56 -26.57
CA TYR A 775 24.79 -2.67 -25.84
C TYR A 775 23.50 -2.22 -25.14
N ILE A 776 23.56 -1.12 -24.39
CA ILE A 776 22.39 -0.53 -23.72
C ILE A 776 21.30 -0.16 -24.73
N THR A 777 21.68 0.38 -25.89
CA THR A 777 20.72 0.70 -26.96
C THR A 777 20.02 -0.57 -27.47
N ALA A 778 20.75 -1.66 -27.70
CA ALA A 778 20.17 -2.92 -28.13
C ALA A 778 19.24 -3.52 -27.06
N GLU A 779 19.64 -3.48 -25.79
CA GLU A 779 18.82 -3.95 -24.67
C GLU A 779 17.54 -3.12 -24.52
N ASN A 780 17.63 -1.79 -24.63
CA ASN A 780 16.47 -0.90 -24.63
C ASN A 780 15.51 -1.20 -25.79
N THR A 781 16.03 -1.49 -27.00
CA THR A 781 15.17 -1.88 -28.12
C THR A 781 14.46 -3.21 -27.88
N LYS A 782 15.11 -4.16 -27.19
CA LYS A 782 14.50 -5.44 -26.81
C LYS A 782 13.41 -5.24 -25.77
N ILE A 783 13.68 -4.47 -24.71
CA ILE A 783 12.70 -4.15 -23.66
C ILE A 783 11.51 -3.39 -24.24
N ALA A 784 11.73 -2.45 -25.18
CA ALA A 784 10.64 -1.76 -25.87
C ALA A 784 9.73 -2.74 -26.64
N GLY A 785 10.32 -3.73 -27.33
CA GLY A 785 9.57 -4.78 -28.00
C GLY A 785 8.77 -5.67 -27.03
N GLU A 786 9.37 -6.06 -25.92
CA GLU A 786 8.68 -6.83 -24.86
C GLU A 786 7.53 -6.04 -24.23
N LEU A 787 7.71 -4.74 -23.99
CA LEU A 787 6.68 -3.84 -23.49
C LEU A 787 5.50 -3.72 -24.46
N ASP A 788 5.74 -3.63 -25.76
CA ASP A 788 4.65 -3.57 -26.75
C ASP A 788 3.87 -4.88 -26.83
N ILE A 789 4.54 -6.04 -26.68
CA ILE A 789 3.87 -7.33 -26.54
C ILE A 789 2.99 -7.35 -25.28
N LEU A 790 3.52 -6.93 -24.13
CA LEU A 790 2.75 -6.87 -22.87
C LEU A 790 1.55 -5.91 -22.97
N ARG A 791 1.71 -4.73 -23.59
CA ARG A 791 0.58 -3.82 -23.85
C ARG A 791 -0.49 -4.47 -24.73
N SER A 792 -0.08 -5.24 -25.74
CA SER A 792 -1.04 -5.96 -26.60
C SER A 792 -1.81 -7.03 -25.83
N GLN A 793 -1.17 -7.70 -24.86
CA GLN A 793 -1.81 -8.67 -23.99
C GLN A 793 -2.75 -8.00 -22.98
N ASP A 794 -2.32 -6.92 -22.33
CA ASP A 794 -3.16 -6.11 -21.43
C ASP A 794 -4.43 -5.63 -22.16
N LYS A 795 -4.29 -5.12 -23.39
CA LYS A 795 -5.44 -4.72 -24.21
C LYS A 795 -6.40 -5.89 -24.46
N ARG A 796 -5.89 -7.07 -24.83
CA ARG A 796 -6.71 -8.27 -25.05
C ARG A 796 -7.42 -8.72 -23.77
N GLN A 797 -6.75 -8.64 -22.62
CA GLN A 797 -7.35 -8.97 -21.33
C GLN A 797 -8.45 -7.97 -20.94
N LYS A 798 -8.22 -6.67 -21.09
CA LYS A 798 -9.24 -5.63 -20.88
C LYS A 798 -10.47 -5.83 -21.76
N GLU A 799 -10.28 -6.16 -23.04
CA GLU A 799 -11.39 -6.50 -23.94
C GLU A 799 -12.15 -7.75 -23.49
N LYS A 800 -11.46 -8.75 -22.91
CA LYS A 800 -12.09 -9.95 -22.35
C LYS A 800 -12.87 -9.64 -21.08
N ILE A 801 -12.33 -8.80 -20.20
CA ILE A 801 -13.00 -8.33 -18.97
C ILE A 801 -14.28 -7.58 -19.36
N ALA A 802 -14.20 -6.60 -20.27
CA ALA A 802 -15.38 -5.84 -20.72
C ALA A 802 -16.48 -6.75 -21.30
N LYS A 803 -16.11 -7.81 -22.04
CA LYS A 803 -17.07 -8.82 -22.54
C LYS A 803 -17.71 -9.63 -21.40
N MET A 804 -16.92 -10.00 -20.38
CA MET A 804 -17.42 -10.72 -19.22
C MET A 804 -18.35 -9.85 -18.36
N GLU A 805 -18.00 -8.58 -18.15
CA GLU A 805 -18.84 -7.59 -17.47
C GLU A 805 -20.18 -7.43 -18.19
N THR A 806 -20.15 -7.25 -19.52
CA THR A 806 -21.38 -7.16 -20.33
C THR A 806 -22.24 -8.43 -20.22
N ALA A 807 -21.61 -9.61 -20.18
CA ALA A 807 -22.32 -10.87 -20.01
C ALA A 807 -22.92 -11.02 -18.61
N LEU A 808 -22.21 -10.54 -17.58
CA LEU A 808 -22.66 -10.54 -16.19
C LEU A 808 -23.84 -9.57 -15.98
N ASP A 809 -23.79 -8.39 -16.57
CA ASP A 809 -24.90 -7.43 -16.55
C ASP A 809 -26.14 -8.03 -17.22
N LYS A 810 -25.96 -8.68 -18.37
CA LYS A 810 -27.05 -9.38 -19.06
C LYS A 810 -27.64 -10.51 -18.22
N ALA A 811 -26.80 -11.30 -17.55
CA ALA A 811 -27.24 -12.36 -16.64
C ALA A 811 -27.98 -11.79 -15.41
N SER A 812 -27.51 -10.67 -14.86
CA SER A 812 -28.16 -9.96 -13.75
C SER A 812 -29.56 -9.47 -14.12
N VAL A 813 -29.72 -8.90 -15.33
CA VAL A 813 -31.03 -8.50 -15.86
C VAL A 813 -31.95 -9.71 -16.03
N GLN A 814 -31.45 -10.81 -16.60
CA GLN A 814 -32.24 -12.05 -16.74
C GLN A 814 -32.64 -12.64 -15.38
N PHE A 815 -31.75 -12.57 -14.38
CA PHE A 815 -32.04 -13.03 -13.03
C PHE A 815 -33.15 -12.19 -12.38
N ALA A 816 -33.09 -10.86 -12.53
CA ALA A 816 -34.13 -9.96 -12.05
C ALA A 816 -35.49 -10.24 -12.72
N GLU A 817 -35.49 -10.50 -14.03
CA GLU A 817 -36.68 -10.89 -14.79
C GLU A 817 -37.28 -12.22 -14.30
N CYS A 818 -36.44 -13.25 -14.10
CA CYS A 818 -36.86 -14.52 -13.51
C CYS A 818 -37.44 -14.34 -12.10
N GLN A 819 -36.83 -13.51 -11.27
CA GLN A 819 -37.31 -13.24 -9.92
C GLN A 819 -38.68 -12.53 -9.92
N CYS A 820 -38.89 -11.62 -10.88
CA CYS A 820 -40.18 -10.96 -11.10
C CYS A 820 -41.27 -11.99 -11.48
N ILE A 821 -40.97 -12.89 -12.43
CA ILE A 821 -41.90 -13.96 -12.84
C ILE A 821 -42.26 -14.85 -11.64
N ILE A 822 -41.28 -15.26 -10.83
CA ILE A 822 -41.52 -16.09 -9.64
C ILE A 822 -42.42 -15.36 -8.64
N GLN A 823 -42.20 -14.07 -8.39
CA GLN A 823 -43.05 -13.27 -7.51
C GLN A 823 -44.49 -13.18 -8.02
N CYS A 824 -44.69 -12.97 -9.33
CA CYS A 824 -46.03 -12.98 -9.94
C CYS A 824 -46.73 -14.33 -9.74
N GLN A 825 -46.03 -15.44 -10.01
CA GLN A 825 -46.58 -16.79 -9.82
C GLN A 825 -46.92 -17.07 -8.35
N GLN A 826 -46.10 -16.62 -7.40
CA GLN A 826 -46.38 -16.75 -5.97
C GLN A 826 -47.61 -15.94 -5.55
N GLN A 827 -47.77 -14.71 -6.06
CA GLN A 827 -48.96 -13.89 -5.82
C GLN A 827 -50.22 -14.56 -6.39
N GLU A 828 -50.17 -15.09 -7.61
CA GLU A 828 -51.28 -15.83 -8.22
C GLU A 828 -51.64 -17.09 -7.41
N ALA A 829 -50.65 -17.89 -7.01
CA ALA A 829 -50.88 -19.06 -6.17
C ALA A 829 -51.52 -18.70 -4.83
N MET A 830 -51.10 -17.60 -4.21
CA MET A 830 -51.70 -17.09 -2.98
C MET A 830 -53.15 -16.62 -3.21
N ARG A 831 -53.41 -15.96 -4.34
CA ARG A 831 -54.76 -15.54 -4.75
C ARG A 831 -55.68 -16.74 -4.96
N PHE A 832 -55.22 -17.79 -5.65
CA PHE A 832 -55.98 -19.04 -5.82
C PHE A 832 -56.24 -19.74 -4.48
N ARG A 833 -55.27 -19.76 -3.55
CA ARG A 833 -55.48 -20.30 -2.19
C ARG A 833 -56.52 -19.52 -1.40
N LEU A 834 -56.50 -18.19 -1.48
CA LEU A 834 -57.49 -17.33 -0.83
C LEU A 834 -58.88 -17.55 -1.43
N GLN A 835 -58.98 -17.62 -2.77
CA GLN A 835 -60.23 -17.93 -3.46
C GLN A 835 -60.79 -19.28 -3.04
N HIS A 836 -59.98 -20.34 -3.07
CA HIS A 836 -60.40 -21.67 -2.60
C HIS A 836 -60.85 -21.66 -1.13
N THR A 837 -60.18 -20.90 -0.26
CA THR A 837 -60.57 -20.78 1.14
C THR A 837 -61.91 -20.05 1.31
N LEU A 838 -62.20 -19.09 0.44
CA LEU A 838 -63.49 -18.40 0.39
C LEU A 838 -64.59 -19.31 -0.17
N ASP A 839 -64.32 -20.08 -1.23
CA ASP A 839 -65.29 -20.98 -1.85
C ASP A 839 -65.66 -22.18 -0.96
N VAL A 840 -64.77 -22.57 -0.04
CA VAL A 840 -65.01 -23.65 0.95
C VAL A 840 -65.79 -23.16 2.18
N LYS A 841 -65.84 -21.85 2.45
CA LYS A 841 -66.63 -21.25 3.53
C LYS A 841 -68.04 -20.94 3.07
#